data_AF-A0A1V5N6H2-F1
#
_entry.id   AF-A0A1V5N6H2-F1
#
_cell.length_a   1.000
_cell.length_b   1.000
_cell.length_c   1.000
_cell.angle_alpha   90.00
_cell.angle_beta   90.00
_cell.angle_gamma   90.00
#
_symmetry.space_group_name_H-M   'P 1'
#
loop_
_entity.id
_entity.type
_entity.pdbx_description
1 polymer ?
#
loop_
_entity_poly.entity_id
_entity_poly.type
_entity_poly.pdbx_seq_one_letter_code
_entity_poly.pdbx_strand_id
1 'polypeptide(L)'
;MPKITKHYFIIRALVLTSILLFCAVVSHAADSVLVHLPVSETKPPQKPAYDIWIEGEAATKQTTAWSVLPREDCYNGKQFLLLTQEADPHEVIYTFQVSQAGEYLIQLAAQPVNDIWVSPMSYRLDDGDWQAIPTQNCSTQRWGLTNTLAWTNLVITNLSAAEHTLSLRADKPRPAGDGLYAFAIDAITLLHDPLQKLELPTLLTTDRVGNVFPESQPVSVRFVFPPVTSAWQWSLEDWLGQEIQQGLWTNTRDLLVLSDLPLGYYRLKVKSQNTKEWQAETTFARVVDPASRKVSPDCPYALDSCFSWTPASLYSPDNLHESLAELTRLLGVPMVRDRVSWLGTSPQPDQIDFGGYAQNDKLLARYGVNVCQVFHDSPAWVSKDRFGFPDDLVSLYRFTETAGRDFDGGVQAWEFWNEQDAPNNLPGWIFAAAQKAAYLGFKAANPDLNVLVGSNCIHPTPRFMEVMMENGAGEYFDTYNFHVYKTVGEFQGIVAEKREFLKRFGLDEKPMWVTENGCVTEGTARRDPILPGTRLREHDTQQEHMQADYLIQAQVTFQRLGVARDFFFVFKPYNEYDDGKAWGIIRWDWTVKPAYAGLATLTTLLGEAECLGRYNTGPGVDATLYQQPDGEQRLVFWSTSDAGKTFRLPMQSGDVQMTDLTGRPVKTWKAKKRLELTATGHPQYVLGLHNLRATDAPPSPRPEKAAPAMDKTIVLQIDLGNDFDVRRNSISLKNPESAAAALRINNLSSTGKQVQLKDLSDGCEVDNLSEPLTIPAMSWLEQPITVRLKTHGSGPLAFLRVEGTCSKLPISPLSVPVVPPVESLLKSLRARPLSIDAKRWIPNSSGQTAITNDAAENATRFDTQFPDAGDRWVYPAIQLTPGENLNQAVGLGFEIRCQDPPQGSALLMAVMVDNVEQGQSHYFPYFRDTQWKRVVILFASDAPASFKPKDVKMLRIGANPVIQNYTYWIRNLEVYCPNDMK
;
A
#
# COMPACT_ATOMS: atom_id res chain seq x y z
N MET A 1 -37.65 -47.67 18.60
CA MET A 1 -36.76 -46.69 19.28
C MET A 1 -35.34 -47.22 19.13
N PRO A 2 -34.35 -46.52 18.50
CA PRO A 2 -33.92 -45.14 18.77
C PRO A 2 -33.51 -44.31 17.52
N LYS A 3 -34.09 -43.12 17.28
CA LYS A 3 -33.61 -42.13 16.26
C LYS A 3 -34.12 -40.70 16.56
N ILE A 4 -33.81 -40.11 17.71
CA ILE A 4 -34.13 -38.66 17.94
C ILE A 4 -32.97 -37.87 18.61
N THR A 5 -31.91 -38.51 19.11
CA THR A 5 -30.95 -37.80 19.98
C THR A 5 -29.80 -37.06 19.27
N LYS A 6 -29.50 -37.32 17.98
CA LYS A 6 -28.37 -36.66 17.27
C LYS A 6 -28.69 -35.30 16.63
N HIS A 7 -29.94 -35.05 16.23
CA HIS A 7 -30.32 -33.76 15.62
C HIS A 7 -30.48 -32.64 16.66
N TYR A 8 -30.84 -32.99 17.91
CA TYR A 8 -30.97 -32.01 18.99
C TYR A 8 -29.63 -31.44 19.48
N PHE A 9 -28.54 -32.22 19.39
CA PHE A 9 -27.20 -31.76 19.80
C PHE A 9 -26.55 -30.84 18.77
N ILE A 10 -26.78 -31.06 17.47
CA ILE A 10 -26.24 -30.20 16.41
C ILE A 10 -26.99 -28.85 16.37
N ILE A 11 -28.31 -28.87 16.56
CA ILE A 11 -29.11 -27.64 16.65
C ILE A 11 -28.81 -26.87 17.93
N ARG A 12 -28.61 -27.54 19.08
CA ARG A 12 -28.14 -26.87 20.31
C ARG A 12 -26.72 -26.34 20.20
N ALA A 13 -25.82 -27.01 19.50
CA ALA A 13 -24.46 -26.50 19.27
C ALA A 13 -24.49 -25.25 18.38
N LEU A 14 -25.20 -25.28 17.24
CA LEU A 14 -25.38 -24.10 16.36
C LEU A 14 -26.10 -22.95 17.07
N VAL A 15 -27.14 -23.24 17.86
CA VAL A 15 -27.85 -22.22 18.66
C VAL A 15 -26.99 -21.73 19.82
N LEU A 16 -26.16 -22.55 20.47
CA LEU A 16 -25.20 -22.09 21.48
C LEU A 16 -24.06 -21.26 20.86
N THR A 17 -23.57 -21.59 19.66
CA THR A 17 -22.53 -20.79 18.99
C THR A 17 -23.09 -19.45 18.50
N SER A 18 -24.34 -19.43 18.01
CA SER A 18 -25.04 -18.18 17.68
C SER A 18 -25.40 -17.37 18.93
N ILE A 19 -25.77 -18.00 20.05
CA ILE A 19 -26.01 -17.33 21.34
C ILE A 19 -24.70 -16.86 21.98
N LEU A 20 -23.58 -17.58 21.82
CA LEU A 20 -22.25 -17.14 22.27
C LEU A 20 -21.73 -15.98 21.42
N LEU A 21 -21.99 -15.95 20.11
CA LEU A 21 -21.78 -14.75 19.29
C LEU A 21 -22.71 -13.61 19.72
N PHE A 22 -23.97 -13.89 20.03
CA PHE A 22 -24.92 -12.87 20.51
C PHE A 22 -24.55 -12.34 21.90
N CYS A 23 -24.02 -13.18 22.78
CA CYS A 23 -23.52 -12.80 24.10
C CYS A 23 -22.20 -12.04 24.00
N ALA A 24 -21.33 -12.36 23.03
CA ALA A 24 -20.14 -11.56 22.72
C ALA A 24 -20.47 -10.17 22.16
N VAL A 25 -21.61 -10.03 21.47
CA VAL A 25 -22.16 -8.74 21.00
C VAL A 25 -22.77 -7.91 22.15
N VAL A 26 -23.25 -8.57 23.22
CA VAL A 26 -23.74 -7.87 24.43
C VAL A 26 -22.58 -7.46 25.35
N SER A 27 -21.47 -8.19 25.37
CA SER A 27 -20.24 -7.76 26.06
C SER A 27 -19.46 -6.66 25.33
N HIS A 28 -19.57 -6.54 24.00
CA HIS A 28 -19.02 -5.42 23.20
C HIS A 28 -19.59 -4.04 23.61
N ALA A 29 -20.73 -3.98 24.30
CA ALA A 29 -21.38 -2.72 24.65
C ALA A 29 -20.69 -1.98 25.82
N ALA A 30 -19.92 -2.65 26.67
CA ALA A 30 -19.27 -2.01 27.81
C ALA A 30 -17.89 -1.41 27.45
N ASP A 31 -17.08 -2.11 26.65
CA ASP A 31 -15.76 -1.63 26.20
C ASP A 31 -15.86 -0.56 25.10
N SER A 32 -16.93 -0.59 24.28
CA SER A 32 -17.16 0.41 23.21
C SER A 32 -17.53 1.82 23.73
N VAL A 33 -18.04 1.94 24.96
CA VAL A 33 -18.49 3.24 25.49
C VAL A 33 -17.32 4.12 25.91
N LEU A 34 -16.31 3.54 26.56
CA LEU A 34 -15.14 4.27 27.08
C LEU A 34 -14.39 5.03 25.97
N VAL A 35 -14.26 4.40 24.79
CA VAL A 35 -13.60 4.96 23.60
C VAL A 35 -14.31 6.21 23.06
N HIS A 36 -15.62 6.32 23.27
CA HIS A 36 -16.43 7.44 22.82
C HIS A 36 -16.64 8.51 23.91
N LEU A 37 -16.20 8.27 25.15
CA LEU A 37 -16.27 9.27 26.21
C LEU A 37 -15.23 10.37 25.95
N PRO A 38 -15.60 11.65 26.14
CA PRO A 38 -14.65 12.74 26.02
C PRO A 38 -13.55 12.59 27.07
N VAL A 39 -12.31 12.79 26.64
CA VAL A 39 -11.16 12.90 27.54
C VAL A 39 -11.03 14.35 27.98
N SER A 40 -10.51 14.59 29.18
CA SER A 40 -10.31 15.96 29.63
C SER A 40 -9.21 16.66 28.81
N GLU A 41 -9.55 17.82 28.23
CA GLU A 41 -8.63 18.69 27.50
C GLU A 41 -8.14 19.85 28.38
N THR A 42 -7.86 19.56 29.65
CA THR A 42 -7.33 20.51 30.65
C THR A 42 -5.91 20.15 31.06
N LYS A 43 -5.11 21.14 31.48
CA LYS A 43 -3.79 20.95 32.10
C LYS A 43 -3.63 21.89 33.31
N PRO A 44 -2.63 21.68 34.19
CA PRO A 44 -2.41 22.55 35.34
C PRO A 44 -2.38 24.04 34.97
N PRO A 45 -3.01 24.92 35.77
CA PRO A 45 -3.68 24.65 37.05
C PRO A 45 -5.16 24.21 36.93
N GLN A 46 -5.72 24.19 35.71
CA GLN A 46 -7.14 23.85 35.50
C GLN A 46 -7.37 22.36 35.73
N LYS A 47 -8.35 22.01 36.56
CA LYS A 47 -8.72 20.61 36.82
C LYS A 47 -9.90 20.16 35.91
N PRO A 48 -9.95 18.88 35.49
CA PRO A 48 -11.16 18.27 34.91
C PRO A 48 -12.36 18.32 35.87
N ALA A 49 -13.52 17.86 35.40
CA ALA A 49 -14.63 17.52 36.30
C ALA A 49 -14.26 16.28 37.14
N TYR A 50 -14.53 16.31 38.44
CA TYR A 50 -14.27 15.20 39.37
C TYR A 50 -15.21 15.26 40.57
N ASP A 51 -15.49 14.11 41.16
CA ASP A 51 -16.04 13.98 42.51
C ASP A 51 -14.95 13.56 43.51
N ILE A 52 -13.95 12.79 43.05
CA ILE A 52 -12.77 12.39 43.83
C ILE A 52 -11.51 12.80 43.07
N TRP A 53 -10.58 13.43 43.79
CA TRP A 53 -9.25 13.83 43.30
C TRP A 53 -8.17 13.14 44.12
N ILE A 54 -7.18 12.55 43.46
CA ILE A 54 -6.03 11.90 44.08
C ILE A 54 -4.77 12.46 43.42
N GLU A 55 -3.85 13.02 44.21
CA GLU A 55 -2.55 13.45 43.70
C GLU A 55 -1.68 12.22 43.39
N GLY A 56 -0.86 12.28 42.35
CA GLY A 56 -0.04 11.17 41.88
C GLY A 56 0.91 10.65 42.96
N GLU A 57 1.46 11.53 43.78
CA GLU A 57 2.34 11.17 44.91
C GLU A 57 1.60 10.70 46.17
N ALA A 58 0.26 10.74 46.20
CA ALA A 58 -0.54 10.36 47.37
C ALA A 58 -0.80 8.84 47.43
N ALA A 59 0.13 8.03 46.91
CA ALA A 59 0.04 6.58 46.94
C ALA A 59 0.01 6.06 48.39
N THR A 60 -0.90 5.13 48.65
CA THR A 60 -1.02 4.49 49.97
C THR A 60 0.00 3.37 50.19
N LYS A 61 0.42 2.70 49.11
CA LYS A 61 1.52 1.72 49.09
C LYS A 61 2.25 1.82 47.75
N GLN A 62 3.56 1.61 47.75
CA GLN A 62 4.39 1.62 46.54
C GLN A 62 5.64 0.76 46.73
N THR A 63 6.24 0.29 45.64
CA THR A 63 7.59 -0.27 45.65
C THR A 63 8.64 0.84 45.82
N THR A 64 9.88 0.48 46.19
CA THR A 64 10.95 1.43 46.53
C THR A 64 11.46 2.26 45.35
N ALA A 65 11.19 1.84 44.11
CA ALA A 65 11.67 2.49 42.90
C ALA A 65 10.94 3.80 42.53
N TRP A 66 9.84 4.12 43.21
CA TRP A 66 9.07 5.34 42.95
C TRP A 66 9.62 6.54 43.72
N SER A 67 9.68 7.69 43.04
CA SER A 67 10.24 8.94 43.58
C SER A 67 9.32 10.13 43.31
N VAL A 68 9.37 11.15 44.17
CA VAL A 68 8.62 12.40 44.02
C VAL A 68 9.57 13.50 43.56
N LEU A 69 9.27 14.12 42.42
CA LEU A 69 10.07 15.21 41.85
C LEU A 69 9.32 16.55 41.92
N PRO A 70 9.94 17.64 42.40
CA PRO A 70 9.35 18.98 42.33
C PRO A 70 9.16 19.44 40.87
N ARG A 71 7.94 19.83 40.50
CA ARG A 71 7.52 20.22 39.15
C ARG A 71 6.38 21.22 39.15
N GLU A 72 6.69 22.52 39.04
CA GLU A 72 5.68 23.60 39.10
C GLU A 72 4.63 23.55 37.98
N ASP A 73 4.92 22.85 36.89
CA ASP A 73 4.04 22.63 35.75
C ASP A 73 3.11 21.40 35.89
N CYS A 74 3.16 20.71 37.02
CA CYS A 74 2.30 19.58 37.39
C CYS A 74 1.26 19.99 38.46
N TYR A 75 0.22 19.18 38.65
CA TYR A 75 -0.71 19.43 39.75
C TYR A 75 0.04 19.30 41.10
N ASN A 76 -0.35 20.11 42.08
CA ASN A 76 0.34 20.23 43.38
C ASN A 76 1.85 20.56 43.32
N GLY A 77 2.39 20.95 42.15
CA GLY A 77 3.81 21.27 41.97
C GLY A 77 4.75 20.06 42.06
N LYS A 78 4.26 18.84 41.85
CA LYS A 78 5.04 17.59 41.97
C LYS A 78 4.71 16.60 40.86
N GLN A 79 5.65 15.73 40.54
CA GLN A 79 5.47 14.62 39.63
C GLN A 79 5.96 13.33 40.29
N PHE A 80 5.17 12.27 40.23
CA PHE A 80 5.52 10.96 40.78
C PHE A 80 6.10 10.07 39.69
N LEU A 81 7.34 9.61 39.87
CA LEU A 81 8.16 9.01 38.80
C LEU A 81 8.70 7.64 39.22
N LEU A 82 8.48 6.65 38.35
CA LEU A 82 9.22 5.39 38.27
C LEU A 82 10.33 5.55 37.23
N LEU A 83 11.58 5.33 37.65
CA LEU A 83 12.73 5.23 36.74
C LEU A 83 13.81 4.34 37.37
N THR A 84 13.93 3.08 36.94
CA THR A 84 14.85 2.10 37.53
C THR A 84 15.26 0.99 36.56
N GLN A 85 16.37 0.30 36.82
CA GLN A 85 16.77 -0.94 36.13
C GLN A 85 16.50 -2.20 36.97
N GLU A 86 15.89 -2.06 38.15
CA GLU A 86 15.55 -3.19 39.01
C GLU A 86 14.49 -4.07 38.33
N ALA A 87 14.85 -5.33 38.04
CA ALA A 87 14.04 -6.28 37.29
C ALA A 87 12.97 -6.96 38.17
N ASP A 88 12.19 -6.15 38.89
CA ASP A 88 11.06 -6.58 39.73
C ASP A 88 9.77 -5.90 39.24
N PRO A 89 8.58 -6.47 39.50
CA PRO A 89 7.32 -5.76 39.26
C PRO A 89 7.24 -4.51 40.14
N HIS A 90 7.03 -3.36 39.52
CA HIS A 90 6.91 -2.07 40.22
C HIS A 90 5.45 -1.68 40.35
N GLU A 91 4.93 -1.71 41.58
CA GLU A 91 3.52 -1.46 41.88
C GLU A 91 3.34 -0.17 42.68
N VAL A 92 2.24 0.52 42.43
CA VAL A 92 1.72 1.64 43.23
C VAL A 92 0.22 1.43 43.46
N ILE A 93 -0.24 1.67 44.69
CA ILE A 93 -1.63 1.46 45.12
C ILE A 93 -2.19 2.74 45.73
N TYR A 94 -3.33 3.17 45.21
CA TYR A 94 -4.13 4.29 45.72
C TYR A 94 -5.39 3.74 46.39
N THR A 95 -5.67 4.16 47.63
CA THR A 95 -6.91 3.83 48.34
C THR A 95 -7.78 5.08 48.40
N PHE A 96 -9.07 4.95 48.08
CA PHE A 96 -10.00 6.07 48.07
C PHE A 96 -11.40 5.65 48.53
N GLN A 97 -12.14 6.60 49.10
CA GLN A 97 -13.48 6.37 49.61
C GLN A 97 -14.53 6.81 48.61
N VAL A 98 -15.46 5.92 48.27
CA VAL A 98 -16.65 6.23 47.47
C VAL A 98 -17.83 6.43 48.41
N SER A 99 -18.45 7.61 48.36
CA SER A 99 -19.57 7.99 49.25
C SER A 99 -20.93 7.61 48.69
N GLN A 100 -21.05 7.48 47.36
CA GLN A 100 -22.29 7.15 46.66
C GLN A 100 -22.03 5.99 45.69
N ALA A 101 -22.84 4.95 45.77
CA ALA A 101 -22.74 3.86 44.81
C ALA A 101 -23.24 4.31 43.44
N GLY A 102 -22.60 3.87 42.37
CA GLY A 102 -22.99 4.21 41.00
C GLY A 102 -21.86 4.01 39.99
N GLU A 103 -22.06 4.53 38.80
CA GLU A 103 -21.08 4.46 37.72
C GLU A 103 -20.06 5.58 37.85
N TYR A 104 -18.77 5.26 37.69
CA TYR A 104 -17.66 6.19 37.79
C TYR A 104 -16.76 6.08 36.57
N LEU A 105 -16.40 7.22 35.97
CA LEU A 105 -15.29 7.33 35.04
C LEU A 105 -14.01 7.62 35.82
N ILE A 106 -13.00 6.77 35.68
CA ILE A 106 -11.67 6.99 36.24
C ILE A 106 -10.77 7.53 35.13
N GLN A 107 -10.13 8.67 35.38
CA GLN A 107 -9.12 9.24 34.46
C GLN A 107 -7.76 9.31 35.15
N LEU A 108 -6.71 9.04 34.38
CA LEU A 108 -5.33 9.03 34.83
C LEU A 108 -4.55 10.14 34.11
N ALA A 109 -3.99 11.09 34.86
CA ALA A 109 -2.99 12.03 34.38
C ALA A 109 -1.60 11.40 34.54
N ALA A 110 -1.10 10.79 33.48
CA ALA A 110 0.17 10.06 33.47
C ALA A 110 0.84 10.12 32.09
N GLN A 111 2.02 9.51 31.98
CA GLN A 111 2.64 9.25 30.68
C GLN A 111 1.80 8.23 29.89
N PRO A 112 1.48 8.49 28.60
CA PRO A 112 0.85 7.49 27.76
C PRO A 112 1.74 6.26 27.58
N VAL A 113 1.13 5.07 27.58
CA VAL A 113 1.84 3.79 27.50
C VAL A 113 2.13 3.30 26.08
N ASN A 114 1.88 4.14 25.06
CA ASN A 114 2.10 3.81 23.64
C ASN A 114 3.45 4.29 23.08
N ASP A 115 4.37 4.71 23.95
CA ASP A 115 5.70 5.21 23.60
C ASP A 115 6.78 4.19 24.01
N ILE A 116 7.80 3.98 23.16
CA ILE A 116 8.95 3.11 23.44
C ILE A 116 9.74 3.52 24.69
N TRP A 117 9.60 4.78 25.11
CA TRP A 117 10.27 5.34 26.29
C TRP A 117 9.52 5.10 27.60
N VAL A 118 8.34 4.49 27.54
CA VAL A 118 7.46 4.23 28.68
C VAL A 118 7.27 2.72 28.85
N SER A 119 7.33 2.25 30.10
CA SER A 119 7.03 0.85 30.42
C SER A 119 5.58 0.51 30.11
N PRO A 120 5.29 -0.69 29.59
CA PRO A 120 3.92 -1.21 29.58
C PRO A 120 3.36 -1.20 31.01
N MET A 121 2.17 -0.62 31.17
CA MET A 121 1.50 -0.56 32.46
C MET A 121 0.20 -1.35 32.44
N SER A 122 -0.11 -1.93 33.60
CA SER A 122 -1.40 -2.54 33.90
C SER A 122 -2.03 -1.89 35.12
N TYR A 123 -3.35 -1.98 35.24
CA TYR A 123 -4.11 -1.53 36.39
C TYR A 123 -5.07 -2.64 36.88
N ARG A 124 -5.51 -2.54 38.13
CA ARG A 124 -6.66 -3.28 38.64
C ARG A 124 -7.40 -2.44 39.67
N LEU A 125 -8.70 -2.70 39.80
CA LEU A 125 -9.54 -2.17 40.86
C LEU A 125 -9.81 -3.27 41.89
N ASP A 126 -9.60 -2.96 43.15
CA ASP A 126 -9.74 -3.91 44.26
C ASP A 126 -8.98 -5.23 43.99
N ASP A 127 -9.64 -6.36 44.23
CA ASP A 127 -9.11 -7.70 43.98
C ASP A 127 -9.42 -8.21 42.55
N GLY A 128 -9.73 -7.30 41.62
CA GLY A 128 -10.00 -7.62 40.22
C GLY A 128 -8.77 -8.07 39.42
N ASP A 129 -9.01 -8.52 38.19
CA ASP A 129 -7.96 -8.91 37.26
C ASP A 129 -7.14 -7.70 36.77
N TRP A 130 -5.87 -7.94 36.48
CA TRP A 130 -5.00 -6.95 35.88
C TRP A 130 -5.37 -6.70 34.41
N GLN A 131 -5.54 -5.44 34.06
CA GLN A 131 -5.88 -4.98 32.72
C GLN A 131 -4.80 -4.03 32.22
N ALA A 132 -4.50 -4.03 30.92
CA ALA A 132 -3.57 -3.04 30.36
C ALA A 132 -4.16 -1.63 30.47
N ILE A 133 -3.33 -0.62 30.74
CA ILE A 133 -3.78 0.77 30.63
C ILE A 133 -4.10 1.05 29.15
N PRO A 134 -5.25 1.68 28.83
CA PRO A 134 -5.58 2.06 27.47
C PRO A 134 -4.48 2.91 26.84
N THR A 135 -4.01 2.50 25.66
CA THR A 135 -3.03 3.24 24.85
C THR A 135 -3.68 4.35 24.02
N GLN A 136 -5.02 4.36 23.98
CA GLN A 136 -5.84 5.19 23.12
C GLN A 136 -6.85 5.97 23.99
N ASN A 137 -7.49 7.01 23.45
CA ASN A 137 -8.34 7.95 24.20
C ASN A 137 -7.56 8.76 25.26
N CYS A 138 -6.55 9.50 24.76
CA CYS A 138 -5.65 10.35 25.52
C CYS A 138 -5.78 11.82 25.07
N SER A 139 -5.66 12.75 26.01
CA SER A 139 -5.79 14.18 25.81
C SER A 139 -4.78 14.73 24.80
N THR A 140 -5.21 15.72 24.02
CA THR A 140 -4.29 16.50 23.17
C THR A 140 -3.47 17.50 23.98
N GLN A 141 -3.95 17.91 25.16
CA GLN A 141 -3.18 18.76 26.07
C GLN A 141 -2.06 17.97 26.75
N ARG A 142 -0.84 18.52 26.67
CA ARG A 142 0.38 17.94 27.26
C ARG A 142 1.02 18.88 28.27
N TRP A 143 1.63 18.31 29.32
CA TRP A 143 2.41 19.04 30.32
C TRP A 143 3.45 18.13 31.00
N GLY A 144 4.13 18.63 32.04
CA GLY A 144 5.16 17.88 32.76
C GLY A 144 6.47 17.76 32.01
N LEU A 145 7.37 16.87 32.47
CA LEU A 145 8.71 16.72 31.88
C LEU A 145 8.59 16.50 30.38
N THR A 146 9.22 17.38 29.58
CA THR A 146 9.23 17.28 28.11
C THR A 146 7.83 17.09 27.49
N ASN A 147 6.77 17.66 28.08
CA ASN A 147 5.37 17.50 27.66
C ASN A 147 4.90 16.03 27.61
N THR A 148 5.32 15.21 28.57
CA THR A 148 5.05 13.76 28.57
C THR A 148 3.76 13.36 29.28
N LEU A 149 3.14 14.22 30.08
CA LEU A 149 1.90 13.91 30.79
C LEU A 149 0.65 14.29 29.99
N ALA A 150 -0.40 13.49 30.10
CA ALA A 150 -1.73 13.77 29.60
C ALA A 150 -2.81 13.03 30.39
N TRP A 151 -4.05 13.52 30.31
CA TRP A 151 -5.22 12.76 30.76
C TRP A 151 -5.51 11.58 29.84
N THR A 152 -5.82 10.43 30.42
CA THR A 152 -6.28 9.23 29.72
C THR A 152 -7.50 8.69 30.44
N ASN A 153 -8.56 8.35 29.69
CA ASN A 153 -9.71 7.65 30.26
C ASN A 153 -9.30 6.21 30.58
N LEU A 154 -9.20 5.86 31.86
CA LEU A 154 -8.71 4.55 32.30
C LEU A 154 -9.81 3.49 32.19
N VAL A 155 -10.97 3.75 32.80
CA VAL A 155 -12.11 2.83 32.83
C VAL A 155 -13.41 3.53 33.23
N ILE A 156 -14.54 3.03 32.75
CA ILE A 156 -15.87 3.33 33.31
C ILE A 156 -16.39 2.08 34.02
N THR A 157 -16.78 2.20 35.28
CA THR A 157 -17.13 1.04 36.12
C THR A 157 -18.12 1.40 37.22
N ASN A 158 -18.83 0.41 37.75
CA ASN A 158 -19.71 0.60 38.90
C ASN A 158 -18.94 0.39 40.21
N LEU A 159 -18.97 1.39 41.09
CA LEU A 159 -18.38 1.32 42.43
C LEU A 159 -19.47 1.35 43.50
N SER A 160 -19.23 0.64 44.60
CA SER A 160 -20.12 0.64 45.76
C SER A 160 -19.78 1.80 46.69
N ALA A 161 -20.69 2.17 47.60
CA ALA A 161 -20.39 3.16 48.64
C ALA A 161 -19.49 2.54 49.73
N ALA A 162 -18.20 2.38 49.43
CA ALA A 162 -17.21 1.74 50.28
C ALA A 162 -15.80 2.30 50.02
N GLU A 163 -14.82 1.77 50.76
CA GLU A 163 -13.40 1.98 50.43
C GLU A 163 -13.03 1.08 49.24
N HIS A 164 -12.28 1.64 48.29
CA HIS A 164 -11.82 0.97 47.09
C HIS A 164 -10.33 1.22 46.87
N THR A 165 -9.69 0.38 46.06
CA THR A 165 -8.27 0.53 45.69
C THR A 165 -8.08 0.51 44.17
N LEU A 166 -7.15 1.34 43.69
CA LEU A 166 -6.63 1.30 42.32
C LEU A 166 -5.14 0.98 42.39
N SER A 167 -4.74 -0.17 41.83
CA SER A 167 -3.34 -0.57 41.72
C SER A 167 -2.86 -0.35 40.29
N LEU A 168 -1.66 0.19 40.11
CA LEU A 168 -0.94 0.28 38.83
C LEU A 168 0.36 -0.51 38.92
N ARG A 169 0.77 -1.15 37.81
CA ARG A 169 1.95 -2.01 37.77
C ARG A 169 2.70 -1.96 36.46
N ALA A 170 4.03 -1.85 36.55
CA ALA A 170 4.96 -2.16 35.48
C ALA A 170 5.62 -3.53 35.74
N ASP A 171 5.41 -4.50 34.86
CA ASP A 171 6.00 -5.84 34.95
C ASP A 171 7.11 -6.09 33.91
N LYS A 172 7.29 -5.16 32.98
CA LYS A 172 8.29 -5.20 31.91
C LYS A 172 9.03 -3.87 31.76
N PRO A 173 10.32 -3.90 31.37
CA PRO A 173 11.04 -2.69 31.00
C PRO A 173 10.44 -2.08 29.74
N ARG A 174 10.74 -0.81 29.51
CA ARG A 174 10.31 -0.06 28.33
C ARG A 174 10.87 -0.67 27.03
N PRO A 175 10.16 -0.56 25.90
CA PRO A 175 10.57 -1.14 24.63
C PRO A 175 11.87 -0.58 24.01
N ALA A 176 12.42 0.52 24.51
CA ALA A 176 13.65 1.15 23.98
C ALA A 176 14.91 0.25 24.02
N GLY A 177 14.85 -0.91 24.68
CA GLY A 177 15.94 -1.90 24.69
C GLY A 177 17.07 -1.60 25.67
N ASP A 178 16.90 -0.63 26.56
CA ASP A 178 17.87 -0.22 27.58
C ASP A 178 17.64 -0.83 28.98
N GLY A 179 16.61 -1.68 29.10
CA GLY A 179 16.27 -2.40 30.33
C GLY A 179 15.67 -1.52 31.44
N LEU A 180 15.31 -0.26 31.16
CA LEU A 180 14.73 0.65 32.14
C LEU A 180 13.21 0.44 32.30
N TYR A 181 12.74 0.48 33.53
CA TYR A 181 11.34 0.71 33.86
C TYR A 181 11.09 2.20 33.98
N ALA A 182 10.10 2.74 33.28
CA ALA A 182 9.83 4.18 33.24
C ALA A 182 8.32 4.49 33.19
N PHE A 183 7.81 5.28 34.14
CA PHE A 183 6.42 5.78 34.14
C PHE A 183 6.28 7.00 35.04
N ALA A 184 5.49 8.00 34.64
CA ALA A 184 5.20 9.15 35.50
C ALA A 184 3.70 9.38 35.68
N ILE A 185 3.30 9.75 36.88
CA ILE A 185 1.91 10.00 37.31
C ILE A 185 1.86 11.39 37.96
N ASP A 186 0.80 12.13 37.68
CA ASP A 186 0.55 13.46 38.26
C ASP A 186 -0.76 13.49 39.04
N ALA A 187 -1.84 12.92 38.52
CA ALA A 187 -3.12 12.88 39.23
C ALA A 187 -4.04 11.76 38.75
N ILE A 188 -5.06 11.46 39.55
CA ILE A 188 -6.14 10.53 39.23
C ILE A 188 -7.47 11.19 39.61
N THR A 189 -8.46 11.09 38.74
CA THR A 189 -9.82 11.57 39.03
C THR A 189 -10.84 10.46 38.90
N LEU A 190 -11.90 10.58 39.70
CA LEU A 190 -13.12 9.79 39.53
C LEU A 190 -14.31 10.74 39.43
N LEU A 191 -15.12 10.55 38.39
CA LEU A 191 -16.34 11.30 38.13
C LEU A 191 -17.54 10.35 38.20
N HIS A 192 -18.43 10.57 39.17
CA HIS A 192 -19.68 9.85 39.38
C HIS A 192 -20.74 10.26 38.35
N ASP A 193 -21.52 9.30 37.85
CA ASP A 193 -22.53 9.45 36.80
C ASP A 193 -22.03 10.24 35.58
N PRO A 194 -20.90 9.82 34.97
CA PRO A 194 -20.21 10.59 33.92
C PRO A 194 -21.11 10.84 32.71
N LEU A 195 -22.01 9.91 32.38
CA LEU A 195 -22.94 10.04 31.26
C LEU A 195 -23.97 11.16 31.42
N GLN A 196 -24.18 11.66 32.64
CA GLN A 196 -25.07 12.79 32.91
C GLN A 196 -24.32 14.10 33.10
N LYS A 197 -23.07 14.04 33.58
CA LYS A 197 -22.25 15.22 33.90
C LYS A 197 -21.36 15.69 32.75
N LEU A 198 -21.03 14.82 31.81
CA LEU A 198 -20.22 15.16 30.64
C LEU A 198 -21.10 15.64 29.48
N GLU A 199 -20.57 16.57 28.70
CA GLU A 199 -21.14 16.93 27.40
C GLU A 199 -20.85 15.81 26.39
N LEU A 200 -21.78 14.86 26.29
CA LEU A 200 -21.61 13.71 25.42
C LEU A 200 -21.88 14.07 23.94
N PRO A 201 -21.05 13.58 23.02
CA PRO A 201 -21.30 13.76 21.59
C PRO A 201 -22.54 12.99 21.15
N THR A 202 -23.27 13.53 20.18
CA THR A 202 -24.36 12.80 19.53
C THR A 202 -23.76 11.81 18.52
N LEU A 203 -23.55 10.57 18.96
CA LEU A 203 -22.97 9.51 18.13
C LEU A 203 -23.97 8.40 17.86
N LEU A 204 -23.96 7.91 16.62
CA LEU A 204 -24.74 6.77 16.17
C LEU A 204 -23.82 5.59 15.87
N THR A 205 -24.28 4.40 16.21
CA THR A 205 -23.57 3.14 15.95
C THR A 205 -24.53 2.07 15.45
N THR A 206 -23.97 1.04 14.84
CA THR A 206 -24.69 -0.14 14.35
C THR A 206 -24.18 -1.41 15.02
N ASP A 207 -24.88 -2.52 14.82
CA ASP A 207 -24.46 -3.86 15.24
C ASP A 207 -23.62 -4.58 14.17
N ARG A 208 -23.20 -3.87 13.11
CA ARG A 208 -22.48 -4.44 11.97
C ARG A 208 -21.10 -3.86 11.80
N VAL A 209 -20.15 -4.75 11.53
CA VAL A 209 -18.79 -4.37 11.15
C VAL A 209 -18.83 -3.44 9.93
N GLY A 210 -18.11 -2.33 10.03
CA GLY A 210 -18.04 -1.26 9.04
C GLY A 210 -19.37 -0.68 8.57
N ASN A 211 -20.44 -0.87 9.35
CA ASN A 211 -21.80 -0.48 9.00
C ASN A 211 -22.26 -1.09 7.65
N VAL A 212 -21.89 -2.34 7.37
CA VAL A 212 -22.30 -3.05 6.15
C VAL A 212 -23.42 -4.04 6.45
N PHE A 213 -24.54 -3.89 5.77
CA PHE A 213 -25.74 -4.71 5.94
C PHE A 213 -26.00 -5.53 4.67
N PRO A 214 -26.02 -6.88 4.75
CA PRO A 214 -26.51 -7.70 3.65
C PRO A 214 -28.04 -7.59 3.52
N GLU A 215 -28.59 -7.79 2.33
CA GLU A 215 -30.01 -7.51 2.01
C GLU A 215 -31.02 -8.24 2.91
N SER A 216 -30.67 -9.44 3.39
CA SER A 216 -31.50 -10.25 4.30
C SER A 216 -31.60 -9.67 5.72
N GLN A 217 -30.77 -8.69 6.07
CA GLN A 217 -30.71 -8.12 7.40
C GLN A 217 -31.31 -6.71 7.41
N PRO A 218 -32.13 -6.38 8.44
CA PRO A 218 -32.65 -5.03 8.59
C PRO A 218 -31.51 -4.07 8.94
N VAL A 219 -31.61 -2.83 8.45
CA VAL A 219 -30.70 -1.76 8.87
C VAL A 219 -31.18 -1.23 10.21
N SER A 220 -30.37 -1.41 11.25
CA SER A 220 -30.64 -0.93 12.61
C SER A 220 -29.54 -0.01 13.11
N VAL A 221 -29.95 1.13 13.68
CA VAL A 221 -29.06 2.15 14.24
C VAL A 221 -29.48 2.48 15.67
N ARG A 222 -28.52 2.78 16.53
CA ARG A 222 -28.76 3.26 17.90
C ARG A 222 -27.84 4.43 18.24
N PHE A 223 -28.21 5.22 19.24
CA PHE A 223 -27.27 6.14 19.87
C PHE A 223 -26.24 5.35 20.68
N VAL A 224 -24.97 5.76 20.63
CA VAL A 224 -23.95 5.29 21.58
C VAL A 224 -24.35 5.73 22.98
N PHE A 225 -24.77 6.99 23.11
CA PHE A 225 -25.27 7.59 24.34
C PHE A 225 -26.73 8.01 24.16
N PRO A 226 -27.71 7.26 24.68
CA PRO A 226 -29.12 7.62 24.53
C PRO A 226 -29.43 9.02 25.09
N PRO A 227 -29.91 9.97 24.28
CA PRO A 227 -30.20 11.31 24.75
C PRO A 227 -31.39 11.35 25.70
N VAL A 228 -31.38 12.30 26.64
CA VAL A 228 -32.46 12.51 27.62
C VAL A 228 -33.77 12.95 26.93
N THR A 229 -33.68 13.67 25.81
CA THR A 229 -34.84 14.03 24.99
C THR A 229 -35.35 12.83 24.20
N SER A 230 -36.64 12.54 24.33
CA SER A 230 -37.26 11.34 23.75
C SER A 230 -37.57 11.43 22.24
N ALA A 231 -37.71 12.63 21.67
CA ALA A 231 -38.14 12.81 20.28
C ALA A 231 -37.07 13.46 19.39
N TRP A 232 -36.63 12.73 18.38
CA TRP A 232 -35.63 13.14 17.38
C TRP A 232 -36.19 13.03 15.97
N GLN A 233 -35.74 13.90 15.07
CA GLN A 233 -35.97 13.79 13.63
C GLN A 233 -34.76 13.12 13.00
N TRP A 234 -34.99 12.27 12.00
CA TRP A 234 -33.95 11.67 11.19
C TRP A 234 -34.20 11.92 9.70
N SER A 235 -33.13 12.09 8.93
CA SER A 235 -33.15 12.18 7.47
C SER A 235 -32.10 11.23 6.90
N LEU A 236 -32.49 10.48 5.88
CA LEU A 236 -31.69 9.52 5.18
C LEU A 236 -31.42 10.04 3.77
N GLU A 237 -30.15 10.20 3.45
CA GLU A 237 -29.67 10.63 2.14
C GLU A 237 -29.00 9.45 1.42
N ASP A 238 -29.10 9.44 0.09
CA ASP A 238 -28.26 8.58 -0.74
C ASP A 238 -26.80 9.08 -0.78
N TRP A 239 -25.96 8.33 -1.49
CA TRP A 239 -24.54 8.64 -1.59
C TRP A 239 -24.25 9.99 -2.25
N LEU A 240 -25.16 10.56 -3.05
CA LEU A 240 -25.03 11.89 -3.67
C LEU A 240 -25.66 13.01 -2.82
N GLY A 241 -26.20 12.69 -1.64
CA GLY A 241 -26.82 13.66 -0.74
C GLY A 241 -28.29 13.96 -1.06
N GLN A 242 -28.95 13.16 -1.90
CA GLN A 242 -30.38 13.30 -2.12
C GLN A 242 -31.14 12.65 -0.96
N GLU A 243 -32.01 13.41 -0.29
CA GLU A 243 -32.92 12.86 0.71
C GLU A 243 -33.87 11.84 0.08
N ILE A 244 -33.93 10.64 0.64
CA ILE A 244 -34.76 9.53 0.17
C ILE A 244 -35.83 9.13 1.18
N GLN A 245 -35.58 9.31 2.48
CA GLN A 245 -36.52 9.03 3.55
C GLN A 245 -36.25 9.96 4.73
N GLN A 246 -37.27 10.23 5.55
CA GLN A 246 -37.14 10.96 6.81
C GLN A 246 -38.22 10.48 7.78
N GLY A 247 -38.02 10.72 9.07
CA GLY A 247 -39.01 10.33 10.07
C GLY A 247 -38.71 10.83 11.47
N LEU A 248 -39.50 10.32 12.40
CA LEU A 248 -39.40 10.61 13.83
C LEU A 248 -38.93 9.36 14.58
N TRP A 249 -37.97 9.57 15.48
CA TRP A 249 -37.52 8.58 16.45
C TRP A 249 -38.03 9.01 17.83
N THR A 250 -39.11 8.37 18.26
CA THR A 250 -39.91 8.79 19.43
C THR A 250 -39.50 8.12 20.74
N ASN A 251 -38.75 7.02 20.67
CA ASN A 251 -38.10 6.40 21.81
C ASN A 251 -36.63 6.14 21.46
N THR A 252 -35.75 7.08 21.82
CA THR A 252 -34.32 7.03 21.53
C THR A 252 -33.55 5.93 22.27
N ARG A 253 -34.21 5.21 23.18
CA ARG A 253 -33.66 4.00 23.81
C ARG A 253 -33.85 2.74 22.97
N ASP A 254 -34.81 2.76 22.03
CA ASP A 254 -35.04 1.65 21.10
C ASP A 254 -34.19 1.80 19.83
N LEU A 255 -33.97 0.70 19.10
CA LEU A 255 -33.31 0.73 17.80
C LEU A 255 -34.14 1.51 16.78
N LEU A 256 -33.51 2.40 16.02
CA LEU A 256 -34.07 2.92 14.78
C LEU A 256 -33.90 1.88 13.68
N VAL A 257 -35.00 1.25 13.27
CA VAL A 257 -35.02 0.28 12.17
C VAL A 257 -35.47 0.96 10.89
N LEU A 258 -34.60 1.01 9.89
CA LEU A 258 -34.90 1.57 8.58
C LEU A 258 -35.41 0.44 7.66
N SER A 259 -36.72 0.46 7.36
CA SER A 259 -37.39 -0.59 6.60
C SER A 259 -37.41 -0.29 5.09
N ASP A 260 -37.53 -1.34 4.26
CA ASP A 260 -37.73 -1.24 2.81
C ASP A 260 -36.66 -0.42 2.05
N LEU A 261 -35.42 -0.53 2.47
CA LEU A 261 -34.28 0.23 1.95
C LEU A 261 -33.61 -0.53 0.79
N PRO A 262 -33.46 -0.01 -0.43
CA PRO A 262 -32.73 -0.72 -1.49
C PRO A 262 -31.25 -0.98 -1.16
N LEU A 263 -30.56 -1.76 -2.00
CA LEU A 263 -29.10 -1.74 -2.02
C LEU A 263 -28.61 -0.31 -2.25
N GLY A 264 -27.44 0.03 -1.70
CA GLY A 264 -26.86 1.35 -1.88
C GLY A 264 -25.92 1.76 -0.75
N TYR A 265 -25.43 2.98 -0.85
CA TYR A 265 -24.71 3.66 0.22
C TYR A 265 -25.51 4.86 0.72
N TYR A 266 -25.60 5.01 2.04
CA TYR A 266 -26.50 5.95 2.68
C TYR A 266 -25.84 6.75 3.79
N ARG A 267 -26.35 7.97 4.01
CA ARG A 267 -25.98 8.85 5.13
C ARG A 267 -27.21 9.13 5.97
N LEU A 268 -27.14 8.81 7.25
CA LEU A 268 -28.19 9.08 8.22
C LEU A 268 -27.81 10.27 9.10
N LYS A 269 -28.65 11.29 9.10
CA LYS A 269 -28.55 12.48 9.94
C LYS A 269 -29.66 12.47 10.97
N VAL A 270 -29.37 12.97 12.17
CA VAL A 270 -30.35 13.12 13.25
C VAL A 270 -30.32 14.52 13.83
N LYS A 271 -31.45 15.02 14.32
CA LYS A 271 -31.53 16.25 15.08
C LYS A 271 -32.58 16.17 16.18
N SER A 272 -32.32 16.85 17.29
CA SER A 272 -33.31 17.04 18.33
C SER A 272 -34.46 17.87 17.79
N GLN A 273 -35.70 17.57 18.17
CA GLN A 273 -36.84 18.42 17.79
C GLN A 273 -36.72 19.86 18.31
N ASN A 274 -35.88 20.07 19.32
CA ASN A 274 -35.65 21.37 19.93
C ASN A 274 -34.56 22.19 19.22
N THR A 275 -33.86 21.60 18.24
CA THR A 275 -32.79 22.26 17.49
C THR A 275 -33.12 22.30 16.00
N LYS A 276 -32.58 23.30 15.30
CA LYS A 276 -32.66 23.37 13.84
C LYS A 276 -31.52 22.61 13.16
N GLU A 277 -30.43 22.40 13.87
CA GLU A 277 -29.18 21.85 13.35
C GLU A 277 -29.18 20.33 13.34
N TRP A 278 -28.80 19.77 12.19
CA TRP A 278 -28.49 18.35 12.04
C TRP A 278 -27.15 18.05 12.72
N GLN A 279 -27.12 16.95 13.48
CA GLN A 279 -25.92 16.43 14.12
C GLN A 279 -25.07 15.64 13.14
N ALA A 280 -23.88 15.24 13.58
CA ALA A 280 -22.94 14.44 12.79
C ALA A 280 -23.62 13.21 12.18
N GLU A 281 -23.31 12.96 10.91
CA GLU A 281 -23.90 11.87 10.13
C GLU A 281 -23.21 10.53 10.41
N THR A 282 -23.98 9.43 10.36
CA THR A 282 -23.43 8.07 10.26
C THR A 282 -23.69 7.51 8.88
N THR A 283 -22.76 6.69 8.38
CA THR A 283 -22.84 6.13 7.04
C THR A 283 -22.92 4.61 7.08
N PHE A 284 -23.62 4.02 6.12
CA PHE A 284 -23.74 2.57 6.02
C PHE A 284 -23.94 2.15 4.55
N ALA A 285 -23.56 0.90 4.26
CA ALA A 285 -23.77 0.29 2.96
C ALA A 285 -24.75 -0.88 3.09
N ARG A 286 -25.65 -1.01 2.12
CA ARG A 286 -26.52 -2.18 1.97
C ARG A 286 -26.13 -2.95 0.71
N VAL A 287 -25.66 -4.17 0.89
CA VAL A 287 -25.07 -5.01 -0.17
C VAL A 287 -25.85 -6.30 -0.37
N VAL A 288 -25.63 -6.97 -1.51
CA VAL A 288 -26.26 -8.28 -1.78
C VAL A 288 -25.76 -9.33 -0.79
N ASP A 289 -26.66 -10.22 -0.37
CA ASP A 289 -26.32 -11.37 0.46
C ASP A 289 -25.18 -12.16 -0.19
N PRO A 290 -24.06 -12.42 0.52
CA PRO A 290 -22.93 -13.10 -0.11
C PRO A 290 -23.28 -14.50 -0.64
N ALA A 291 -24.30 -15.16 -0.06
CA ALA A 291 -24.76 -16.48 -0.51
C ALA A 291 -25.51 -16.45 -1.86
N SER A 292 -26.07 -15.31 -2.27
CA SER A 292 -26.75 -15.15 -3.56
C SER A 292 -25.81 -14.64 -4.65
N ARG A 293 -24.61 -14.17 -4.28
CA ARG A 293 -23.61 -13.65 -5.21
C ARG A 293 -22.94 -14.77 -6.00
N LYS A 294 -22.76 -14.53 -7.29
CA LYS A 294 -22.01 -15.41 -8.20
C LYS A 294 -20.81 -14.67 -8.75
N VAL A 295 -19.62 -15.20 -8.46
CA VAL A 295 -18.35 -14.63 -8.91
C VAL A 295 -17.49 -15.75 -9.45
N SER A 296 -16.95 -15.57 -10.65
CA SER A 296 -15.97 -16.50 -11.22
C SER A 296 -14.63 -16.38 -10.47
N PRO A 297 -13.88 -17.48 -10.28
CA PRO A 297 -12.49 -17.40 -9.82
C PRO A 297 -11.61 -16.52 -10.74
N ASP A 298 -11.94 -16.48 -12.03
CA ASP A 298 -11.27 -15.66 -13.05
C ASP A 298 -11.77 -14.21 -13.10
N CYS A 299 -12.66 -13.82 -12.18
CA CYS A 299 -13.12 -12.45 -12.10
C CYS A 299 -11.91 -11.50 -11.94
N PRO A 300 -11.80 -10.45 -12.77
CA PRO A 300 -10.64 -9.58 -12.80
C PRO A 300 -10.63 -8.57 -11.65
N TYR A 301 -11.74 -8.41 -10.93
CA TYR A 301 -11.87 -7.41 -9.89
C TYR A 301 -11.29 -7.92 -8.58
N ALA A 302 -10.14 -7.40 -8.17
CA ALA A 302 -9.45 -7.76 -6.95
C ALA A 302 -9.10 -6.51 -6.12
N LEU A 303 -8.53 -6.71 -4.94
CA LEU A 303 -8.22 -5.64 -4.00
C LEU A 303 -6.87 -5.86 -3.34
N ASP A 304 -6.04 -4.82 -3.27
CA ASP A 304 -4.92 -4.84 -2.35
C ASP A 304 -5.44 -4.60 -0.93
N SER A 305 -5.26 -5.60 -0.07
CA SER A 305 -5.86 -5.60 1.26
C SER A 305 -4.92 -5.10 2.36
N CYS A 306 -3.62 -5.35 2.22
CA CYS A 306 -2.66 -5.31 3.33
C CYS A 306 -3.23 -5.98 4.61
N PHE A 307 -4.02 -7.05 4.45
CA PHE A 307 -4.82 -7.68 5.50
C PHE A 307 -3.97 -7.99 6.73
N SER A 308 -2.86 -8.72 6.56
CA SER A 308 -1.99 -9.13 7.65
C SER A 308 -1.16 -7.99 8.25
N TRP A 309 -1.07 -6.84 7.57
CA TRP A 309 -0.35 -5.65 8.00
C TRP A 309 -1.30 -4.55 8.51
N THR A 310 -2.50 -4.94 8.96
CA THR A 310 -3.46 -3.99 9.55
C THR A 310 -3.15 -3.76 11.02
N PRO A 311 -2.73 -2.56 11.44
CA PRO A 311 -2.53 -2.27 12.86
C PRO A 311 -3.89 -2.06 13.55
N ALA A 312 -3.96 -2.45 14.82
CA ALA A 312 -5.07 -2.05 15.69
C ALA A 312 -4.99 -0.54 16.01
N SER A 313 -6.15 0.11 16.11
CA SER A 313 -6.36 1.54 16.39
C SER A 313 -7.55 1.75 17.32
N LEU A 314 -7.82 3.00 17.74
CA LEU A 314 -8.88 3.34 18.71
C LEU A 314 -10.25 2.76 18.38
N TYR A 315 -10.64 2.78 17.11
CA TYR A 315 -11.95 2.31 16.67
C TYR A 315 -11.89 0.91 16.06
N SER A 316 -10.77 0.20 16.19
CA SER A 316 -10.63 -1.15 15.65
C SER A 316 -11.49 -2.14 16.41
N PRO A 317 -12.18 -3.06 15.73
CA PRO A 317 -12.84 -4.18 16.38
C PRO A 317 -11.84 -5.05 17.15
N ASP A 318 -12.25 -5.59 18.30
CA ASP A 318 -11.42 -6.52 19.09
C ASP A 318 -11.01 -7.76 18.29
N ASN A 319 -11.92 -8.25 17.44
CA ASN A 319 -11.71 -9.34 16.49
C ASN A 319 -11.28 -8.82 15.11
N LEU A 320 -10.20 -8.04 15.09
CA LEU A 320 -9.73 -7.25 13.94
C LEU A 320 -9.74 -8.03 12.61
N HIS A 321 -9.08 -9.20 12.58
CA HIS A 321 -8.92 -9.97 11.35
C HIS A 321 -10.22 -10.68 10.93
N GLU A 322 -11.01 -11.19 11.87
CA GLU A 322 -12.35 -11.74 11.57
C GLU A 322 -13.29 -10.66 11.00
N SER A 323 -13.21 -9.46 11.54
CA SER A 323 -13.95 -8.29 11.06
C SER A 323 -13.55 -7.90 9.63
N LEU A 324 -12.24 -7.85 9.35
CA LEU A 324 -11.76 -7.62 7.99
C LEU A 324 -12.21 -8.73 7.03
N ALA A 325 -12.11 -10.00 7.44
CA ALA A 325 -12.48 -11.13 6.59
C ALA A 325 -13.98 -11.14 6.28
N GLU A 326 -14.83 -10.76 7.25
CA GLU A 326 -16.26 -10.57 7.03
C GLU A 326 -16.54 -9.41 6.05
N LEU A 327 -15.84 -8.28 6.20
CA LEU A 327 -15.92 -7.18 5.25
C LEU A 327 -15.45 -7.59 3.85
N THR A 328 -14.40 -8.41 3.72
CA THR A 328 -13.96 -8.94 2.41
C THR A 328 -15.01 -9.87 1.80
N ARG A 329 -15.63 -10.74 2.61
CA ARG A 329 -16.72 -11.63 2.18
C ARG A 329 -17.94 -10.85 1.67
N LEU A 330 -18.33 -9.79 2.39
CA LEU A 330 -19.43 -8.89 2.00
C LEU A 330 -19.09 -8.07 0.74
N LEU A 331 -17.81 -7.78 0.52
CA LEU A 331 -17.32 -7.11 -0.69
C LEU A 331 -17.33 -8.04 -1.92
N GLY A 332 -17.19 -9.35 -1.71
CA GLY A 332 -17.31 -10.41 -2.72
C GLY A 332 -16.24 -10.38 -3.81
N VAL A 333 -15.05 -9.90 -3.49
CA VAL A 333 -13.88 -10.06 -4.36
C VAL A 333 -13.40 -11.53 -4.31
N PRO A 334 -13.03 -12.14 -5.44
CA PRO A 334 -12.54 -13.52 -5.50
C PRO A 334 -11.09 -13.66 -5.00
N MET A 335 -10.35 -12.55 -4.97
CA MET A 335 -8.93 -12.54 -4.63
C MET A 335 -8.54 -11.20 -4.00
N VAL A 336 -7.64 -11.27 -3.01
CA VAL A 336 -6.95 -10.12 -2.43
C VAL A 336 -5.45 -10.26 -2.59
N ARG A 337 -4.73 -9.13 -2.59
CA ARG A 337 -3.27 -9.10 -2.43
C ARG A 337 -2.93 -8.79 -0.98
N ASP A 338 -2.03 -9.56 -0.38
CA ASP A 338 -1.57 -9.40 1.00
C ASP A 338 -0.04 -9.54 1.11
N ARG A 339 0.52 -9.22 2.27
CA ARG A 339 1.96 -9.16 2.52
C ARG A 339 2.38 -10.13 3.63
N VAL A 340 3.51 -10.79 3.42
CA VAL A 340 4.27 -11.55 4.42
C VAL A 340 5.70 -11.01 4.51
N SER A 341 6.30 -11.06 5.68
CA SER A 341 7.70 -10.67 5.91
C SER A 341 8.58 -11.91 6.00
N TRP A 342 9.61 -12.02 5.15
CA TRP A 342 10.63 -13.05 5.31
C TRP A 342 11.52 -12.73 6.52
N LEU A 343 11.92 -11.47 6.68
CA LEU A 343 12.71 -11.01 7.83
C LEU A 343 12.03 -11.37 9.16
N GLY A 344 10.72 -11.13 9.27
CA GLY A 344 9.94 -11.38 10.48
C GLY A 344 9.59 -12.85 10.73
N THR A 345 9.58 -13.69 9.69
CA THR A 345 9.20 -15.11 9.80
C THR A 345 10.40 -16.05 9.82
N SER A 346 11.59 -15.59 9.41
CA SER A 346 12.82 -16.38 9.38
C SER A 346 14.05 -15.58 9.83
N PRO A 347 14.13 -15.18 11.11
CA PRO A 347 15.22 -14.35 11.60
C PRO A 347 16.57 -15.07 11.65
N GLN A 348 16.59 -16.41 11.57
CA GLN A 348 17.78 -17.26 11.58
C GLN A 348 17.67 -18.34 10.50
N PRO A 349 18.81 -18.88 10.00
CA PRO A 349 18.81 -20.02 9.11
C PRO A 349 17.99 -21.19 9.67
N ASP A 350 17.23 -21.86 8.79
CA ASP A 350 16.42 -23.06 9.08
C ASP A 350 15.29 -22.90 10.13
N GLN A 351 14.97 -21.68 10.55
CA GLN A 351 13.80 -21.37 11.37
C GLN A 351 12.80 -20.58 10.53
N ILE A 352 11.63 -21.15 10.27
CA ILE A 352 10.54 -20.47 9.56
C ILE A 352 9.26 -20.66 10.38
N ASP A 353 8.67 -19.55 10.80
CA ASP A 353 7.34 -19.51 11.43
C ASP A 353 6.51 -18.41 10.78
N PHE A 354 5.51 -18.80 9.99
CA PHE A 354 4.60 -17.88 9.34
C PHE A 354 3.50 -17.35 10.28
N GLY A 355 3.34 -17.92 11.48
CA GLY A 355 2.50 -17.40 12.56
C GLY A 355 1.12 -16.90 12.10
N GLY A 356 0.84 -15.63 12.41
CA GLY A 356 -0.42 -14.96 12.08
C GLY A 356 -0.70 -14.84 10.58
N TYR A 357 0.32 -14.76 9.72
CA TYR A 357 0.16 -14.64 8.26
C TYR A 357 -0.58 -15.85 7.68
N ALA A 358 -0.11 -17.07 7.99
CA ALA A 358 -0.75 -18.29 7.51
C ALA A 358 -2.15 -18.51 8.12
N GLN A 359 -2.41 -17.98 9.32
CA GLN A 359 -3.74 -18.02 9.95
C GLN A 359 -4.73 -17.09 9.25
N ASN A 360 -4.29 -15.89 8.88
CA ASN A 360 -5.07 -14.90 8.16
C ASN A 360 -5.49 -15.40 6.77
N ASP A 361 -4.59 -16.03 6.03
CA ASP A 361 -4.92 -16.60 4.71
C ASP A 361 -5.92 -17.75 4.82
N LYS A 362 -5.79 -18.60 5.85
CA LYS A 362 -6.77 -19.66 6.15
C LYS A 362 -8.14 -19.07 6.52
N LEU A 363 -8.17 -17.90 7.15
CA LEU A 363 -9.41 -17.21 7.46
C LEU A 363 -10.10 -16.69 6.19
N LEU A 364 -9.35 -16.09 5.26
CA LEU A 364 -9.87 -15.65 3.96
C LEU A 364 -10.36 -16.83 3.10
N ALA A 365 -9.60 -17.93 3.07
CA ALA A 365 -9.94 -19.14 2.33
C ALA A 365 -11.27 -19.76 2.77
N ARG A 366 -11.65 -19.67 4.06
CA ARG A 366 -12.97 -20.13 4.56
C ARG A 366 -14.14 -19.42 3.91
N TYR A 367 -13.91 -18.22 3.36
CA TYR A 367 -14.90 -17.43 2.64
C TYR A 367 -14.74 -17.52 1.11
N GLY A 368 -13.87 -18.42 0.62
CA GLY A 368 -13.61 -18.59 -0.80
C GLY A 368 -12.81 -17.46 -1.43
N VAL A 369 -12.11 -16.67 -0.61
CA VAL A 369 -11.24 -15.58 -1.08
C VAL A 369 -9.83 -16.12 -1.25
N ASN A 370 -9.32 -16.06 -2.47
CA ASN A 370 -7.94 -16.43 -2.77
C ASN A 370 -6.98 -15.29 -2.40
N VAL A 371 -5.70 -15.62 -2.21
CA VAL A 371 -4.67 -14.64 -1.87
C VAL A 371 -3.55 -14.66 -2.90
N CYS A 372 -3.13 -13.45 -3.30
CA CYS A 372 -1.84 -13.18 -3.92
C CYS A 372 -0.90 -12.66 -2.84
N GLN A 373 0.04 -13.47 -2.37
CA GLN A 373 1.01 -13.04 -1.36
C GLN A 373 2.20 -12.34 -2.00
N VAL A 374 2.70 -11.28 -1.36
CA VAL A 374 3.96 -10.63 -1.71
C VAL A 374 4.88 -10.57 -0.48
N PHE A 375 6.18 -10.69 -0.69
CA PHE A 375 7.19 -10.34 0.30
C PHE A 375 8.28 -9.50 -0.36
N HIS A 376 8.88 -8.60 0.41
CA HIS A 376 9.82 -7.60 -0.09
C HIS A 376 10.91 -7.21 0.91
N ASP A 377 11.18 -8.08 1.86
CA ASP A 377 12.31 -7.99 2.77
C ASP A 377 13.08 -9.32 2.81
N SER A 378 14.31 -9.28 3.30
CA SER A 378 15.11 -10.48 3.51
C SER A 378 15.95 -10.35 4.80
N PRO A 379 16.17 -11.44 5.53
CA PRO A 379 17.07 -11.45 6.68
C PRO A 379 18.52 -11.08 6.31
N ALA A 380 19.25 -10.45 7.23
CA ALA A 380 20.66 -10.10 7.00
C ALA A 380 21.54 -11.33 6.71
N TRP A 381 21.18 -12.52 7.19
CA TRP A 381 21.97 -13.75 6.98
C TRP A 381 21.93 -14.30 5.54
N VAL A 382 21.01 -13.80 4.68
CA VAL A 382 20.95 -14.17 3.25
C VAL A 382 21.47 -13.09 2.30
N SER A 383 21.98 -11.98 2.83
CA SER A 383 22.47 -10.85 2.03
C SER A 383 23.83 -10.37 2.51
N LYS A 384 24.82 -10.29 1.61
CA LYS A 384 26.14 -9.71 1.88
C LYS A 384 26.17 -8.16 1.85
N ASP A 385 25.08 -7.50 2.26
CA ASP A 385 24.93 -6.05 2.47
C ASP A 385 25.06 -5.10 1.27
N ARG A 386 25.47 -5.53 0.06
CA ARG A 386 25.79 -4.58 -1.02
C ARG A 386 24.56 -4.01 -1.74
N PHE A 387 23.45 -4.76 -1.82
CA PHE A 387 22.33 -4.45 -2.72
C PHE A 387 20.94 -4.74 -2.14
N GLY A 388 20.80 -5.19 -0.89
CA GLY A 388 19.49 -5.42 -0.26
C GLY A 388 18.64 -6.58 -0.82
N PHE A 389 19.09 -7.26 -1.87
CA PHE A 389 18.53 -8.54 -2.33
C PHE A 389 19.24 -9.73 -1.68
N PRO A 390 18.55 -10.88 -1.53
CA PRO A 390 19.19 -12.12 -1.11
C PRO A 390 20.20 -12.60 -2.15
N ASP A 391 21.45 -12.85 -1.76
CA ASP A 391 22.50 -13.42 -2.61
C ASP A 391 22.67 -14.93 -2.42
N ASP A 392 22.17 -15.49 -1.32
CA ASP A 392 22.01 -16.93 -1.12
C ASP A 392 20.72 -17.46 -1.78
N LEU A 393 20.86 -17.92 -3.02
CA LEU A 393 19.74 -18.46 -3.81
C LEU A 393 19.21 -19.79 -3.29
N VAL A 394 20.04 -20.60 -2.61
CA VAL A 394 19.58 -21.88 -2.04
C VAL A 394 18.63 -21.60 -0.89
N SER A 395 18.98 -20.64 -0.02
CA SER A 395 18.12 -20.22 1.08
C SER A 395 16.84 -19.55 0.60
N LEU A 396 16.90 -18.70 -0.43
CA LEU A 396 15.69 -18.13 -1.06
C LEU A 396 14.79 -19.21 -1.67
N TYR A 397 15.36 -20.19 -2.38
CA TYR A 397 14.61 -21.33 -2.91
C TYR A 397 13.90 -22.08 -1.78
N ARG A 398 14.60 -22.41 -0.68
CA ARG A 398 14.02 -23.16 0.44
C ARG A 398 12.92 -22.40 1.15
N PHE A 399 13.11 -21.08 1.34
CA PHE A 399 12.10 -20.23 1.93
C PHE A 399 10.83 -20.21 1.08
N THR A 400 10.96 -19.98 -0.22
CA THR A 400 9.81 -19.93 -1.15
C THR A 400 9.15 -21.29 -1.35
N GLU A 401 9.91 -22.38 -1.33
CA GLU A 401 9.37 -23.74 -1.31
C GLU A 401 8.55 -24.00 -0.03
N THR A 402 9.06 -23.57 1.13
CA THR A 402 8.35 -23.72 2.40
C THR A 402 7.10 -22.84 2.44
N ALA A 403 7.20 -21.59 1.99
CA ALA A 403 6.07 -20.68 1.90
C ALA A 403 4.97 -21.22 0.96
N GLY A 404 5.34 -21.72 -0.22
CA GLY A 404 4.40 -22.32 -1.16
C GLY A 404 3.68 -23.56 -0.62
N ARG A 405 4.28 -24.27 0.36
CA ARG A 405 3.71 -25.46 0.99
C ARG A 405 2.88 -25.14 2.24
N ASP A 406 3.33 -24.23 3.08
CA ASP A 406 2.72 -24.02 4.41
C ASP A 406 1.50 -23.09 4.38
N PHE A 407 1.42 -22.23 3.36
CA PHE A 407 0.24 -21.42 3.03
C PHE A 407 -0.79 -22.18 2.17
N ASP A 408 -0.60 -23.49 1.96
CA ASP A 408 -1.50 -24.31 1.15
C ASP A 408 -2.94 -24.27 1.69
N GLY A 409 -3.89 -23.96 0.80
CA GLY A 409 -5.32 -23.83 1.08
C GLY A 409 -5.97 -22.46 0.79
N GLY A 410 -5.20 -21.39 0.57
CA GLY A 410 -5.75 -20.05 0.29
C GLY A 410 -4.92 -19.17 -0.66
N VAL A 411 -3.60 -19.36 -0.69
CA VAL A 411 -2.72 -18.62 -1.59
C VAL A 411 -2.68 -19.30 -2.97
N GLN A 412 -3.00 -18.54 -4.02
CA GLN A 412 -3.00 -19.02 -5.41
C GLN A 412 -1.91 -18.35 -6.25
N ALA A 413 -1.36 -17.24 -5.77
CA ALA A 413 -0.33 -16.50 -6.46
C ALA A 413 0.73 -15.96 -5.50
N TRP A 414 1.96 -15.89 -5.98
CA TRP A 414 3.11 -15.36 -5.24
C TRP A 414 3.84 -14.32 -6.07
N GLU A 415 4.06 -13.16 -5.48
CA GLU A 415 4.88 -12.10 -6.04
C GLU A 415 6.21 -12.05 -5.29
N PHE A 416 7.29 -12.43 -5.99
CA PHE A 416 8.63 -12.19 -5.49
C PHE A 416 9.05 -10.78 -5.88
N TRP A 417 8.93 -9.96 -4.82
CA TRP A 417 9.35 -8.59 -4.62
C TRP A 417 8.44 -7.47 -5.08
N ASN A 418 8.46 -6.41 -4.28
CA ASN A 418 7.66 -5.20 -4.43
C ASN A 418 8.56 -4.06 -4.92
N GLU A 419 8.19 -3.44 -6.04
CA GLU A 419 8.81 -2.22 -6.60
C GLU A 419 10.34 -2.27 -6.72
N GLN A 420 10.92 -3.38 -7.14
CA GLN A 420 12.38 -3.50 -7.25
C GLN A 420 13.03 -2.47 -8.19
N ASP A 421 12.25 -1.89 -9.12
CA ASP A 421 12.68 -0.85 -10.04
C ASP A 421 12.58 0.58 -9.48
N ALA A 422 11.95 0.79 -8.31
CA ALA A 422 11.81 2.08 -7.62
C ALA A 422 11.78 1.94 -6.08
N PRO A 423 12.57 2.67 -5.26
CA PRO A 423 13.57 3.70 -5.54
C PRO A 423 15.02 3.18 -5.50
N ASN A 424 15.23 1.86 -5.44
CA ASN A 424 16.56 1.28 -5.24
C ASN A 424 17.29 1.07 -6.59
N ASN A 425 18.49 1.65 -6.69
CA ASN A 425 19.36 1.61 -7.89
C ASN A 425 20.07 0.25 -8.05
N LEU A 426 19.32 -0.84 -7.97
CA LEU A 426 19.90 -2.18 -7.92
C LEU A 426 20.06 -2.78 -9.33
N PRO A 427 21.08 -3.62 -9.54
CA PRO A 427 21.29 -4.28 -10.83
C PRO A 427 20.22 -5.30 -11.21
N GLY A 428 19.63 -5.13 -12.40
CA GLY A 428 18.62 -6.05 -12.93
C GLY A 428 19.09 -7.50 -13.08
N TRP A 429 20.40 -7.74 -13.30
CA TRP A 429 20.95 -9.10 -13.38
C TRP A 429 21.02 -9.80 -12.02
N ILE A 430 21.22 -9.05 -10.92
CA ILE A 430 21.21 -9.60 -9.56
C ILE A 430 19.78 -10.02 -9.21
N PHE A 431 18.81 -9.13 -9.46
CA PHE A 431 17.40 -9.44 -9.22
C PHE A 431 16.92 -10.62 -10.07
N ALA A 432 17.33 -10.70 -11.34
CA ALA A 432 16.98 -11.83 -12.19
C ALA A 432 17.40 -13.18 -11.59
N ALA A 433 18.58 -13.27 -10.98
CA ALA A 433 19.03 -14.50 -10.34
C ALA A 433 18.16 -14.88 -9.12
N ALA A 434 17.79 -13.89 -8.31
CA ALA A 434 16.88 -14.08 -7.17
C ALA A 434 15.47 -14.48 -7.62
N GLN A 435 14.89 -13.81 -8.63
CA GLN A 435 13.59 -14.17 -9.21
C GLN A 435 13.56 -15.63 -9.68
N LYS A 436 14.63 -16.08 -10.36
CA LYS A 436 14.74 -17.48 -10.81
C LYS A 436 14.68 -18.46 -9.65
N ALA A 437 15.40 -18.18 -8.56
CA ALA A 437 15.41 -19.04 -7.39
C ALA A 437 14.05 -19.07 -6.67
N ALA A 438 13.42 -17.90 -6.49
CA ALA A 438 12.08 -17.79 -5.90
C ALA A 438 11.03 -18.55 -6.72
N TYR A 439 11.02 -18.36 -8.05
CA TYR A 439 10.14 -19.09 -8.96
C TYR A 439 10.29 -20.61 -8.81
N LEU A 440 11.53 -21.10 -8.82
CA LEU A 440 11.80 -22.53 -8.70
C LEU A 440 11.37 -23.09 -7.35
N GLY A 441 11.54 -22.35 -6.25
CA GLY A 441 11.09 -22.77 -4.92
C GLY A 441 9.57 -22.88 -4.87
N PHE A 442 8.84 -21.86 -5.32
CA PHE A 442 7.38 -21.90 -5.40
C PHE A 442 6.88 -23.05 -6.29
N LYS A 443 7.46 -23.23 -7.48
CA LYS A 443 7.07 -24.33 -8.39
C LYS A 443 7.41 -25.71 -7.85
N ALA A 444 8.44 -25.84 -7.00
CA ALA A 444 8.77 -27.09 -6.33
C ALA A 444 7.77 -27.44 -5.23
N ALA A 445 7.21 -26.44 -4.55
CA ALA A 445 6.13 -26.63 -3.59
C ALA A 445 4.84 -27.08 -4.27
N ASN A 446 4.43 -26.33 -5.30
CA ASN A 446 3.25 -26.63 -6.10
C ASN A 446 3.40 -26.04 -7.53
N PRO A 447 3.42 -26.88 -8.58
CA PRO A 447 3.62 -26.42 -9.95
C PRO A 447 2.48 -25.53 -10.47
N ASP A 448 1.29 -25.60 -9.88
CA ASP A 448 0.10 -24.84 -10.28
C ASP A 448 0.06 -23.43 -9.69
N LEU A 449 0.94 -23.09 -8.72
CA LEU A 449 1.01 -21.74 -8.16
C LEU A 449 1.37 -20.72 -9.23
N ASN A 450 0.59 -19.65 -9.35
CA ASN A 450 0.90 -18.55 -10.25
C ASN A 450 2.03 -17.68 -9.67
N VAL A 451 3.20 -17.69 -10.28
CA VAL A 451 4.33 -16.86 -9.84
C VAL A 451 4.38 -15.58 -10.67
N LEU A 452 4.28 -14.44 -10.00
CA LEU A 452 4.37 -13.12 -10.61
C LEU A 452 5.83 -12.69 -10.75
N VAL A 453 6.08 -11.78 -11.70
CA VAL A 453 7.36 -11.07 -11.76
C VAL A 453 7.42 -10.04 -10.64
N GLY A 454 8.61 -9.64 -10.18
CA GLY A 454 8.70 -8.42 -9.38
C GLY A 454 8.03 -7.24 -10.12
N SER A 455 7.15 -6.50 -9.44
CA SER A 455 6.32 -5.46 -10.07
C SER A 455 7.13 -4.42 -10.86
N ASN A 456 6.71 -4.12 -12.10
CA ASN A 456 7.25 -3.00 -12.88
C ASN A 456 6.50 -1.70 -12.52
N CYS A 457 7.10 -0.82 -11.73
CA CYS A 457 6.44 0.38 -11.21
C CYS A 457 6.75 1.66 -12.00
N ILE A 458 7.69 1.61 -12.94
CA ILE A 458 8.09 2.76 -13.76
C ILE A 458 7.50 2.71 -15.17
N HIS A 459 7.01 3.85 -15.65
CA HIS A 459 6.42 4.03 -16.99
C HIS A 459 7.09 5.19 -17.73
N PRO A 460 7.66 4.99 -18.93
CA PRO A 460 7.81 3.71 -19.66
C PRO A 460 8.71 2.69 -18.93
N THR A 461 8.59 1.41 -19.29
CA THR A 461 9.38 0.31 -18.70
C THR A 461 10.88 0.65 -18.65
N PRO A 462 11.54 0.55 -17.47
CA PRO A 462 12.92 0.98 -17.31
C PRO A 462 13.92 -0.08 -17.83
N ARG A 463 15.16 0.36 -18.07
CA ARG A 463 16.26 -0.51 -18.51
C ARG A 463 16.53 -1.67 -17.55
N PHE A 464 16.25 -1.48 -16.26
CA PHE A 464 16.31 -2.53 -15.24
C PHE A 464 15.52 -3.79 -15.66
N MET A 465 14.29 -3.63 -16.12
CA MET A 465 13.43 -4.75 -16.54
C MET A 465 13.96 -5.41 -17.81
N GLU A 466 14.54 -4.65 -18.74
CA GLU A 466 15.17 -5.23 -19.94
C GLU A 466 16.39 -6.08 -19.58
N VAL A 467 17.27 -5.59 -18.69
CA VAL A 467 18.42 -6.35 -18.19
C VAL A 467 17.97 -7.62 -17.48
N MET A 468 16.88 -7.57 -16.71
CA MET A 468 16.28 -8.74 -16.09
C MET A 468 15.83 -9.78 -17.14
N MET A 469 15.14 -9.35 -18.20
CA MET A 469 14.70 -10.24 -19.28
C MET A 469 15.86 -10.77 -20.13
N GLU A 470 16.92 -9.98 -20.36
CA GLU A 470 18.17 -10.40 -21.02
C GLU A 470 18.91 -11.49 -20.22
N ASN A 471 18.66 -11.59 -18.92
CA ASN A 471 19.13 -12.68 -18.07
C ASN A 471 18.17 -13.89 -18.08
N GLY A 472 17.20 -13.95 -19.00
CA GLY A 472 16.30 -15.10 -19.15
C GLY A 472 15.19 -15.19 -18.10
N ALA A 473 14.89 -14.11 -17.37
CA ALA A 473 13.82 -14.11 -16.36
C ALA A 473 12.42 -14.38 -16.95
N GLY A 474 12.23 -14.20 -18.26
CA GLY A 474 10.99 -14.54 -18.99
C GLY A 474 10.48 -15.96 -18.77
N GLU A 475 11.37 -16.88 -18.43
CA GLU A 475 11.07 -18.29 -18.15
C GLU A 475 10.73 -18.59 -16.69
N TYR A 476 10.77 -17.58 -15.82
CA TYR A 476 10.70 -17.70 -14.35
C TYR A 476 9.65 -16.78 -13.73
N PHE A 477 8.56 -16.57 -14.46
CA PHE A 477 7.29 -16.07 -13.96
C PHE A 477 6.18 -16.55 -14.91
N ASP A 478 4.97 -16.66 -14.41
CA ASP A 478 3.79 -17.05 -15.17
C ASP A 478 2.98 -15.81 -15.56
N THR A 479 2.87 -14.84 -14.65
CA THR A 479 2.12 -13.58 -14.85
C THR A 479 3.04 -12.36 -14.79
N TYR A 480 2.86 -11.44 -15.73
CA TYR A 480 3.51 -10.14 -15.68
C TYR A 480 2.66 -9.13 -14.91
N ASN A 481 3.24 -8.36 -13.99
CA ASN A 481 2.50 -7.39 -13.19
C ASN A 481 3.23 -6.05 -13.06
N PHE A 482 2.44 -5.01 -12.79
CA PHE A 482 2.89 -3.65 -12.69
C PHE A 482 2.01 -2.83 -11.75
N HIS A 483 2.58 -1.77 -11.18
CA HIS A 483 1.83 -0.78 -10.40
C HIS A 483 1.56 0.46 -11.25
N VAL A 484 0.41 1.10 -11.07
CA VAL A 484 0.05 2.30 -11.84
C VAL A 484 -0.82 3.26 -11.03
N TYR A 485 -0.24 4.41 -10.69
CA TYR A 485 -0.93 5.52 -10.03
C TYR A 485 -1.09 6.69 -11.01
N LYS A 486 -2.01 6.51 -11.98
CA LYS A 486 -2.26 7.43 -13.11
C LYS A 486 -3.75 7.63 -13.37
N THR A 487 -4.10 8.58 -14.24
CA THR A 487 -5.49 8.80 -14.64
C THR A 487 -5.96 7.73 -15.62
N VAL A 488 -7.26 7.43 -15.64
CA VAL A 488 -7.86 6.38 -16.50
C VAL A 488 -7.53 6.59 -17.99
N GLY A 489 -7.41 7.85 -18.43
CA GLY A 489 -7.07 8.19 -19.81
C GLY A 489 -5.66 7.75 -20.24
N GLU A 490 -4.75 7.51 -19.30
CA GLU A 490 -3.37 7.10 -19.57
C GLU A 490 -3.21 5.57 -19.69
N PHE A 491 -4.17 4.80 -19.17
CA PHE A 491 -4.05 3.34 -19.05
C PHE A 491 -3.85 2.63 -20.39
N GLN A 492 -4.54 3.07 -21.45
CA GLN A 492 -4.38 2.46 -22.78
C GLN A 492 -2.94 2.55 -23.27
N GLY A 493 -2.28 3.71 -23.10
CA GLY A 493 -0.89 3.90 -23.50
C GLY A 493 0.07 3.04 -22.68
N ILE A 494 -0.17 2.95 -21.37
CA ILE A 494 0.66 2.15 -20.44
C ILE A 494 0.54 0.67 -20.76
N VAL A 495 -0.69 0.13 -20.84
CA VAL A 495 -0.93 -1.29 -21.14
C VAL A 495 -0.35 -1.67 -22.51
N ALA A 496 -0.51 -0.82 -23.53
CA ALA A 496 0.07 -1.05 -24.85
C ALA A 496 1.62 -1.07 -24.80
N GLU A 497 2.24 -0.18 -24.02
CA GLU A 497 3.68 -0.16 -23.81
C GLU A 497 4.18 -1.45 -23.16
N LYS A 498 3.51 -1.93 -22.10
CA LYS A 498 3.86 -3.19 -21.44
C LYS A 498 3.72 -4.40 -22.37
N ARG A 499 2.66 -4.45 -23.19
CA ARG A 499 2.49 -5.50 -24.21
C ARG A 499 3.62 -5.48 -25.24
N GLU A 500 4.01 -4.31 -25.73
CA GLU A 500 5.12 -4.20 -26.67
C GLU A 500 6.45 -4.57 -26.01
N PHE A 501 6.65 -4.24 -24.73
CA PHE A 501 7.80 -4.73 -23.95
C PHE A 501 7.86 -6.27 -23.91
N LEU A 502 6.78 -6.94 -23.50
CA LEU A 502 6.72 -8.41 -23.46
C LEU A 502 6.96 -9.04 -24.84
N LYS A 503 6.41 -8.43 -25.90
CA LYS A 503 6.59 -8.89 -27.28
C LYS A 503 8.04 -8.86 -27.74
N ARG A 504 8.85 -7.88 -27.31
CA ARG A 504 10.30 -7.84 -27.64
C ARG A 504 11.06 -9.06 -27.14
N PHE A 505 10.56 -9.69 -26.08
CA PHE A 505 11.13 -10.90 -25.49
C PHE A 505 10.32 -12.16 -25.85
N GLY A 506 9.31 -12.05 -26.72
CA GLY A 506 8.48 -13.18 -27.15
C GLY A 506 7.50 -13.69 -26.09
N LEU A 507 7.15 -12.87 -25.09
CA LEU A 507 6.32 -13.20 -23.92
C LEU A 507 4.92 -12.58 -23.96
N ASP A 508 4.47 -12.14 -25.14
CA ASP A 508 3.23 -11.39 -25.30
C ASP A 508 1.95 -12.22 -25.09
N GLU A 509 2.08 -13.54 -24.94
CA GLU A 509 1.03 -14.45 -24.49
C GLU A 509 0.77 -14.41 -22.98
N LYS A 510 1.74 -13.99 -22.16
CA LYS A 510 1.60 -14.04 -20.71
C LYS A 510 0.47 -13.11 -20.22
N PRO A 511 -0.33 -13.52 -19.22
CA PRO A 511 -1.32 -12.65 -18.62
C PRO A 511 -0.66 -11.43 -17.97
N MET A 512 -1.42 -10.33 -17.89
CA MET A 512 -0.98 -9.12 -17.17
C MET A 512 -1.92 -8.83 -16.03
N TRP A 513 -1.36 -8.58 -14.84
CA TRP A 513 -2.10 -8.11 -13.67
C TRP A 513 -1.65 -6.68 -13.32
N VAL A 514 -2.55 -5.91 -12.73
CA VAL A 514 -2.23 -4.65 -12.07
C VAL A 514 -2.28 -4.93 -10.58
N THR A 515 -1.13 -5.12 -9.94
CA THR A 515 -1.06 -5.53 -8.52
C THR A 515 -1.25 -4.38 -7.55
N GLU A 516 -1.12 -3.13 -8.02
CA GLU A 516 -1.55 -1.93 -7.30
C GLU A 516 -1.97 -0.82 -8.28
N ASN A 517 -3.11 -0.18 -8.01
CA ASN A 517 -3.50 1.12 -8.58
C ASN A 517 -4.34 1.90 -7.56
N GLY A 518 -4.41 3.23 -7.68
CA GLY A 518 -5.18 4.04 -6.74
C GLY A 518 -5.51 5.42 -7.27
N CYS A 519 -6.58 6.01 -6.73
CA CYS A 519 -6.99 7.37 -7.09
C CYS A 519 -5.94 8.36 -6.63
N VAL A 520 -5.50 9.24 -7.53
CA VAL A 520 -4.52 10.30 -7.21
C VAL A 520 -5.12 11.70 -7.36
N THR A 521 -6.22 11.82 -8.09
CA THR A 521 -6.82 13.10 -8.49
C THR A 521 -7.54 13.81 -7.35
N GLU A 522 -7.91 13.09 -6.30
CA GLU A 522 -8.54 13.64 -5.09
C GLU A 522 -7.54 14.37 -4.18
N GLY A 523 -6.23 14.17 -4.38
CA GLY A 523 -5.17 14.89 -3.68
C GLY A 523 -5.08 14.61 -2.18
N THR A 524 -4.59 15.60 -1.42
CA THR A 524 -4.51 15.55 0.05
C THR A 524 -5.90 15.54 0.68
N ALA A 525 -6.13 14.62 1.60
CA ALA A 525 -7.35 14.49 2.39
C ALA A 525 -7.72 15.81 3.09
N ARG A 526 -8.99 16.22 2.97
CA ARG A 526 -9.48 17.55 3.40
C ARG A 526 -10.18 17.55 4.76
N ARG A 527 -10.62 16.41 5.27
CA ARG A 527 -11.24 16.29 6.58
C ARG A 527 -10.17 16.16 7.67
N ASP A 528 -10.47 16.71 8.84
CA ASP A 528 -9.63 16.54 10.03
C ASP A 528 -9.57 15.06 10.45
N PRO A 529 -8.49 14.64 11.13
CA PRO A 529 -8.33 13.27 11.58
C PRO A 529 -9.52 12.79 12.43
N ILE A 530 -10.03 11.60 12.09
CA ILE A 530 -11.06 10.94 12.89
C ILE A 530 -10.46 10.34 14.16
N LEU A 531 -9.24 9.81 14.08
CA LEU A 531 -8.52 9.30 15.25
C LEU A 531 -7.98 10.45 16.11
N PRO A 532 -8.44 10.60 17.36
CA PRO A 532 -7.97 11.66 18.24
C PRO A 532 -6.46 11.59 18.48
N GLY A 533 -5.82 12.76 18.50
CA GLY A 533 -4.37 12.87 18.76
C GLY A 533 -3.46 12.44 17.60
N THR A 534 -4.02 12.15 16.43
CA THR A 534 -3.25 11.78 15.23
C THR A 534 -3.27 12.88 14.18
N ARG A 535 -2.45 12.74 13.12
CA ARG A 535 -2.48 13.60 11.92
C ARG A 535 -3.10 12.90 10.70
N LEU A 536 -3.69 11.72 10.91
CA LEU A 536 -4.25 10.85 9.86
C LEU A 536 -5.53 11.48 9.26
N ARG A 537 -5.35 12.33 8.25
CA ARG A 537 -6.46 13.06 7.62
C ARG A 537 -7.40 12.11 6.88
N GLU A 538 -8.65 12.54 6.71
CA GLU A 538 -9.69 11.74 6.06
C GLU A 538 -10.27 12.42 4.83
N HIS A 539 -10.83 11.62 3.93
CA HIS A 539 -11.56 12.17 2.78
C HIS A 539 -12.84 12.86 3.23
N ASP A 540 -13.15 13.98 2.59
CA ASP A 540 -14.51 14.52 2.63
C ASP A 540 -15.41 13.82 1.59
N THR A 541 -16.70 14.14 1.61
CA THR A 541 -17.70 13.55 0.71
C THR A 541 -17.31 13.59 -0.77
N GLN A 542 -16.76 14.70 -1.24
CA GLN A 542 -16.41 14.85 -2.66
C GLN A 542 -15.17 14.01 -3.01
N GLN A 543 -14.17 13.93 -2.12
CA GLN A 543 -13.00 13.06 -2.32
C GLN A 543 -13.39 11.58 -2.31
N GLU A 544 -14.35 11.20 -1.47
CA GLU A 544 -14.91 9.84 -1.46
C GLU A 544 -15.66 9.50 -2.75
N HIS A 545 -16.36 10.47 -3.35
CA HIS A 545 -16.96 10.30 -4.68
C HIS A 545 -15.90 10.08 -5.76
N MET A 546 -14.85 10.91 -5.77
CA MET A 546 -13.75 10.77 -6.72
C MET A 546 -13.06 9.41 -6.59
N GLN A 547 -12.84 8.92 -5.38
CA GLN A 547 -12.26 7.59 -5.13
C GLN A 547 -13.18 6.47 -5.64
N ALA A 548 -14.48 6.57 -5.38
CA ALA A 548 -15.47 5.58 -5.83
C ALA A 548 -15.58 5.53 -7.37
N ASP A 549 -15.66 6.69 -8.02
CA ASP A 549 -15.71 6.81 -9.47
C ASP A 549 -14.44 6.22 -10.10
N TYR A 550 -13.26 6.62 -9.62
CA TYR A 550 -11.98 6.15 -10.14
C TYR A 550 -11.87 4.63 -10.02
N LEU A 551 -12.19 4.03 -8.87
CA LEU A 551 -12.09 2.59 -8.64
C LEU A 551 -12.84 1.81 -9.73
N ILE A 552 -14.10 2.18 -9.99
CA ILE A 552 -14.92 1.48 -10.99
C ILE A 552 -14.43 1.75 -12.41
N GLN A 553 -14.06 2.98 -12.72
CA GLN A 553 -13.54 3.34 -14.03
C GLN A 553 -12.22 2.59 -14.32
N ALA A 554 -11.36 2.42 -13.33
CA ALA A 554 -10.09 1.71 -13.46
C ALA A 554 -10.31 0.22 -13.72
N GLN A 555 -11.09 -0.45 -12.87
CA GLN A 555 -11.40 -1.88 -12.97
C GLN A 555 -12.01 -2.22 -14.34
N VAL A 556 -13.01 -1.45 -14.78
CA VAL A 556 -13.67 -1.64 -16.09
C VAL A 556 -12.69 -1.37 -17.25
N THR A 557 -11.86 -0.34 -17.14
CA THR A 557 -10.92 0.03 -18.21
C THR A 557 -9.81 -1.00 -18.36
N PHE A 558 -9.21 -1.47 -17.26
CA PHE A 558 -8.17 -2.48 -17.30
C PHE A 558 -8.67 -3.81 -17.86
N GLN A 559 -9.84 -4.28 -17.42
CA GLN A 559 -10.47 -5.47 -18.00
C GLN A 559 -10.68 -5.32 -19.52
N ARG A 560 -11.21 -4.18 -19.97
CA ARG A 560 -11.39 -3.89 -21.41
C ARG A 560 -10.08 -3.85 -22.18
N LEU A 561 -8.97 -3.47 -21.55
CA LEU A 561 -7.63 -3.45 -22.15
C LEU A 561 -6.92 -4.82 -22.10
N GLY A 562 -7.59 -5.88 -21.60
CA GLY A 562 -7.03 -7.23 -21.55
C GLY A 562 -6.06 -7.46 -20.38
N VAL A 563 -6.21 -6.69 -19.30
CA VAL A 563 -5.62 -7.00 -17.98
C VAL A 563 -6.50 -8.08 -17.33
N ALA A 564 -5.86 -9.16 -16.88
CA ALA A 564 -6.56 -10.33 -16.35
C ALA A 564 -7.01 -10.15 -14.89
N ARG A 565 -6.34 -9.28 -14.12
CA ARG A 565 -6.73 -8.94 -12.75
C ARG A 565 -6.20 -7.58 -12.32
N ASP A 566 -7.02 -6.81 -11.61
CA ASP A 566 -6.69 -5.47 -11.11
C ASP A 566 -6.96 -5.37 -9.61
N PHE A 567 -5.93 -4.98 -8.84
CA PHE A 567 -5.94 -4.87 -7.38
C PHE A 567 -5.90 -3.39 -6.99
N PHE A 568 -7.05 -2.88 -6.56
CA PHE A 568 -7.15 -1.49 -6.11
C PHE A 568 -6.50 -1.31 -4.72
N PHE A 569 -5.68 -0.28 -4.56
CA PHE A 569 -4.96 0.08 -3.34
C PHE A 569 -5.71 1.20 -2.59
N VAL A 570 -6.23 1.00 -1.36
CA VAL A 570 -6.13 -0.20 -0.50
C VAL A 570 -7.40 -0.41 0.34
N PHE A 571 -7.61 -1.63 0.84
CA PHE A 571 -8.78 -2.01 1.63
C PHE A 571 -8.89 -1.29 2.98
N LYS A 572 -7.87 -1.46 3.83
CA LYS A 572 -7.83 -1.01 5.22
C LYS A 572 -7.68 0.52 5.35
N PRO A 573 -7.94 1.11 6.52
CA PRO A 573 -7.53 2.47 6.81
C PRO A 573 -6.02 2.63 6.63
N TYR A 574 -5.61 3.60 5.83
CA TYR A 574 -4.21 3.78 5.47
C TYR A 574 -3.95 5.19 4.96
N ASN A 575 -2.89 5.81 5.49
CA ASN A 575 -2.41 7.12 5.07
C ASN A 575 -0.93 7.09 4.71
N GLU A 576 -0.55 7.91 3.74
CA GLU A 576 0.84 8.18 3.36
C GLU A 576 1.06 9.68 3.16
N TYR A 577 2.27 10.09 2.77
CA TYR A 577 2.64 11.48 2.44
C TYR A 577 2.34 12.45 3.59
N ASP A 578 3.05 12.24 4.71
CA ASP A 578 2.89 12.99 5.96
C ASP A 578 1.47 12.93 6.54
N ASP A 579 0.89 11.73 6.54
CA ASP A 579 -0.47 11.44 7.01
C ASP A 579 -1.59 12.13 6.20
N GLY A 580 -1.24 12.84 5.12
CA GLY A 580 -2.14 13.69 4.35
C GLY A 580 -2.86 12.99 3.20
N LYS A 581 -2.39 11.85 2.70
CA LYS A 581 -3.03 11.09 1.62
C LYS A 581 -3.76 9.88 2.19
N ALA A 582 -5.09 9.84 2.10
CA ALA A 582 -5.88 8.72 2.62
C ALA A 582 -6.22 7.72 1.51
N TRP A 583 -5.61 6.54 1.52
CA TRP A 583 -5.79 5.52 0.47
C TRP A 583 -6.96 4.56 0.75
N GLY A 584 -7.25 4.30 2.03
CA GLY A 584 -8.20 3.27 2.45
C GLY A 584 -9.63 3.50 1.92
N ILE A 585 -10.31 2.43 1.50
CA ILE A 585 -11.76 2.42 1.27
C ILE A 585 -12.58 2.17 2.56
N ILE A 586 -11.88 1.95 3.67
CA ILE A 586 -12.38 1.96 5.04
C ILE A 586 -11.73 3.16 5.76
N ARG A 587 -12.53 3.90 6.54
CA ARG A 587 -12.06 5.03 7.36
C ARG A 587 -11.47 4.54 8.68
N TRP A 588 -10.74 5.41 9.38
CA TRP A 588 -10.17 5.05 10.68
C TRP A 588 -11.20 4.85 11.81
N ASP A 589 -12.46 5.25 11.65
CA ASP A 589 -13.60 4.82 12.50
C ASP A 589 -14.22 3.47 12.08
N TRP A 590 -13.53 2.75 11.19
CA TRP A 590 -13.93 1.45 10.65
C TRP A 590 -15.17 1.45 9.76
N THR A 591 -15.79 2.60 9.49
CA THR A 591 -16.90 2.70 8.54
C THR A 591 -16.41 2.65 7.10
N VAL A 592 -17.20 2.02 6.22
CA VAL A 592 -16.84 1.91 4.79
C VAL A 592 -17.11 3.22 4.02
N LYS A 593 -16.34 3.48 2.97
CA LYS A 593 -16.54 4.58 2.01
C LYS A 593 -17.46 4.14 0.85
N PRO A 594 -18.04 5.06 0.06
CA PRO A 594 -18.82 4.73 -1.15
C PRO A 594 -18.09 3.81 -2.13
N ALA A 595 -16.74 3.88 -2.20
CA ALA A 595 -15.91 3.00 -3.02
C ALA A 595 -16.12 1.51 -2.67
N TYR A 596 -16.33 1.17 -1.40
CA TYR A 596 -16.64 -0.20 -0.96
C TYR A 596 -17.97 -0.68 -1.54
N ALA A 597 -19.03 0.14 -1.44
CA ALA A 597 -20.35 -0.20 -2.00
C ALA A 597 -20.29 -0.30 -3.54
N GLY A 598 -19.48 0.55 -4.17
CA GLY A 598 -19.20 0.48 -5.61
C GLY A 598 -18.58 -0.85 -6.03
N LEU A 599 -17.51 -1.28 -5.35
CA LEU A 599 -16.84 -2.54 -5.66
C LEU A 599 -17.73 -3.76 -5.34
N ALA A 600 -18.53 -3.72 -4.26
CA ALA A 600 -19.51 -4.76 -3.97
C ALA A 600 -20.58 -4.86 -5.08
N THR A 601 -20.99 -3.72 -5.64
CA THR A 601 -21.91 -3.65 -6.78
C THR A 601 -21.28 -4.19 -8.05
N LEU A 602 -20.02 -3.83 -8.32
CA LEU A 602 -19.27 -4.31 -9.48
C LEU A 602 -19.15 -5.84 -9.49
N THR A 603 -18.73 -6.43 -8.37
CA THR A 603 -18.59 -7.89 -8.26
C THR A 603 -19.95 -8.59 -8.36
N THR A 604 -21.01 -8.01 -7.79
CA THR A 604 -22.37 -8.53 -7.90
C THR A 604 -22.89 -8.52 -9.33
N LEU A 605 -22.71 -7.41 -10.04
CA LEU A 605 -23.30 -7.22 -11.37
C LEU A 605 -22.45 -7.82 -12.49
N LEU A 606 -21.13 -7.90 -12.33
CA LEU A 606 -20.22 -8.26 -13.41
C LEU A 606 -19.28 -9.43 -13.06
N GLY A 607 -19.34 -9.99 -11.85
CA GLY A 607 -18.38 -11.01 -11.38
C GLY A 607 -18.37 -12.35 -12.14
N GLU A 608 -19.43 -12.68 -12.86
CA GLU A 608 -19.51 -13.83 -13.77
C GLU A 608 -19.69 -13.41 -15.25
N ALA A 609 -19.57 -12.12 -15.55
CA ALA A 609 -19.86 -11.57 -16.86
C ALA A 609 -18.64 -11.62 -17.79
N GLU A 610 -18.85 -12.00 -19.04
CA GLU A 610 -17.87 -11.82 -20.10
C GLU A 610 -17.87 -10.36 -20.54
N CYS A 611 -16.69 -9.72 -20.57
CA CYS A 611 -16.53 -8.39 -21.14
C CYS A 611 -16.53 -8.49 -22.67
N LEU A 612 -17.59 -8.01 -23.31
CA LEU A 612 -17.69 -7.95 -24.78
C LEU A 612 -16.92 -6.77 -25.37
N GLY A 613 -16.57 -5.78 -24.54
CA GLY A 613 -15.74 -4.64 -24.91
C GLY A 613 -16.51 -3.33 -25.07
N ARG A 614 -15.93 -2.36 -25.79
CA ARG A 614 -16.47 -1.00 -25.85
C ARG A 614 -17.80 -0.97 -26.60
N TYR A 615 -18.80 -0.27 -26.07
CA TYR A 615 -20.04 0.04 -26.80
C TYR A 615 -20.00 1.49 -27.30
N ASN A 616 -20.28 1.70 -28.59
CA ASN A 616 -20.24 3.04 -29.17
C ASN A 616 -21.56 3.80 -28.93
N THR A 617 -21.50 4.74 -28.00
CA THR A 617 -22.58 5.69 -27.65
C THR A 617 -22.48 7.03 -28.37
N GLY A 618 -21.42 7.24 -29.18
CA GLY A 618 -20.99 8.55 -29.65
C GLY A 618 -20.01 9.24 -28.70
N PRO A 619 -19.55 10.47 -29.03
CA PRO A 619 -18.53 11.17 -28.26
C PRO A 619 -19.03 11.60 -26.87
N GLY A 620 -18.13 11.58 -25.89
CA GLY A 620 -18.38 12.11 -24.55
C GLY A 620 -18.94 11.10 -23.53
N VAL A 621 -19.15 9.84 -23.93
CA VAL A 621 -19.56 8.75 -23.04
C VAL A 621 -18.60 7.58 -23.22
N ASP A 622 -18.09 7.07 -22.10
CA ASP A 622 -17.39 5.80 -22.07
C ASP A 622 -18.39 4.72 -21.64
N ALA A 623 -18.46 3.63 -22.40
CA ALA A 623 -19.41 2.55 -22.16
C ALA A 623 -18.78 1.20 -22.50
N THR A 624 -18.96 0.22 -21.62
CA THR A 624 -18.47 -1.15 -21.79
C THR A 624 -19.62 -2.13 -21.64
N LEU A 625 -19.74 -3.02 -22.64
CA LEU A 625 -20.79 -4.02 -22.74
C LEU A 625 -20.31 -5.35 -22.17
N TYR A 626 -21.18 -6.01 -21.44
CA TYR A 626 -20.96 -7.29 -20.80
C TYR A 626 -22.07 -8.27 -21.17
N GLN A 627 -21.76 -9.56 -21.13
CA GLN A 627 -22.72 -10.65 -21.28
C GLN A 627 -22.68 -11.56 -20.05
N GLN A 628 -23.84 -11.83 -19.48
CA GLN A 628 -24.05 -12.79 -18.41
C GLN A 628 -24.09 -14.22 -18.97
N PRO A 629 -23.87 -15.25 -18.13
CA PRO A 629 -23.94 -16.65 -18.54
C PRO A 629 -25.29 -17.08 -19.14
N ASP A 630 -26.39 -16.42 -18.78
CA ASP A 630 -27.73 -16.66 -19.32
C ASP A 630 -28.02 -15.91 -20.63
N GLY A 631 -27.06 -15.13 -21.13
CA GLY A 631 -27.17 -14.32 -22.34
C GLY A 631 -27.75 -12.92 -22.14
N GLU A 632 -28.17 -12.55 -20.92
CA GLU A 632 -28.50 -11.17 -20.57
C GLU A 632 -27.26 -10.27 -20.78
N GLN A 633 -27.44 -9.09 -21.33
CA GLN A 633 -26.37 -8.11 -21.47
C GLN A 633 -26.52 -6.99 -20.43
N ARG A 634 -25.37 -6.50 -19.97
CA ARG A 634 -25.25 -5.39 -19.03
C ARG A 634 -24.34 -4.33 -19.60
N LEU A 635 -24.65 -3.07 -19.37
CA LEU A 635 -23.85 -1.93 -19.82
C LEU A 635 -23.40 -1.13 -18.61
N VAL A 636 -22.11 -0.90 -18.47
CA VAL A 636 -21.58 0.11 -17.54
C VAL A 636 -21.17 1.33 -18.36
N PHE A 637 -21.48 2.55 -17.89
CA PHE A 637 -21.13 3.76 -18.61
C PHE A 637 -21.00 4.98 -17.69
N TRP A 638 -20.26 5.98 -18.16
CA TRP A 638 -20.13 7.31 -17.55
C TRP A 638 -19.83 8.37 -18.62
N SER A 639 -20.05 9.63 -18.27
CA SER A 639 -19.66 10.79 -19.07
C SER A 639 -18.17 11.04 -18.91
N THR A 640 -17.48 11.32 -20.01
CA THR A 640 -16.05 11.69 -19.99
C THR A 640 -15.83 13.17 -19.66
N SER A 641 -16.86 13.85 -19.17
CA SER A 641 -16.85 15.26 -18.76
C SER A 641 -17.86 15.46 -17.63
N ASP A 642 -17.70 16.54 -16.86
CA ASP A 642 -18.64 16.86 -15.77
C ASP A 642 -20.07 17.14 -16.25
N ALA A 643 -20.23 17.49 -17.53
CA ALA A 643 -21.54 17.67 -18.13
C ALA A 643 -22.20 16.33 -18.45
N GLY A 644 -23.47 16.19 -18.06
CA GLY A 644 -24.27 15.03 -18.43
C GLY A 644 -24.43 14.91 -19.96
N LYS A 645 -24.38 13.68 -20.48
CA LYS A 645 -24.49 13.39 -21.91
C LYS A 645 -25.59 12.39 -22.17
N THR A 646 -26.46 12.69 -23.14
CA THR A 646 -27.54 11.78 -23.52
C THR A 646 -27.13 10.89 -24.69
N PHE A 647 -27.49 9.61 -24.60
CA PHE A 647 -27.32 8.65 -25.68
C PHE A 647 -28.53 7.72 -25.75
N ARG A 648 -28.61 6.92 -26.81
CA ARG A 648 -29.76 6.06 -27.09
C ARG A 648 -29.35 4.62 -27.26
N LEU A 649 -30.14 3.72 -26.70
CA LEU A 649 -30.06 2.29 -26.95
C LEU A 649 -31.19 1.85 -27.91
N PRO A 650 -30.94 0.84 -28.76
CA PRO A 650 -31.97 0.25 -29.60
C PRO A 650 -33.09 -0.41 -28.77
N MET A 651 -34.18 -0.78 -29.44
CA MET A 651 -35.35 -1.40 -28.81
C MET A 651 -34.99 -2.59 -27.92
N GLN A 652 -35.55 -2.62 -26.71
CA GLN A 652 -35.42 -3.73 -25.77
C GLN A 652 -36.80 -4.34 -25.52
N SER A 653 -36.90 -5.67 -25.64
CA SER A 653 -38.14 -6.42 -25.52
C SER A 653 -38.54 -6.73 -24.08
N GLY A 654 -37.58 -6.67 -23.14
CA GLY A 654 -37.77 -6.91 -21.72
C GLY A 654 -37.81 -5.63 -20.88
N ASP A 655 -38.00 -5.82 -19.58
CA ASP A 655 -37.83 -4.75 -18.60
C ASP A 655 -36.34 -4.43 -18.45
N VAL A 656 -36.01 -3.15 -18.48
CA VAL A 656 -34.65 -2.64 -18.33
C VAL A 656 -34.57 -1.88 -17.02
N GLN A 657 -33.52 -2.11 -16.25
CA GLN A 657 -33.28 -1.44 -14.97
C GLN A 657 -31.95 -0.69 -15.00
N MET A 658 -31.92 0.51 -14.44
CA MET A 658 -30.69 1.26 -14.19
C MET A 658 -30.43 1.34 -12.69
N THR A 659 -29.18 1.10 -12.31
CA THR A 659 -28.68 1.32 -10.95
C THR A 659 -27.57 2.36 -10.97
N ASP A 660 -27.39 3.06 -9.84
CA ASP A 660 -26.21 3.89 -9.64
C ASP A 660 -24.97 3.04 -9.32
N LEU A 661 -23.83 3.70 -9.13
CA LEU A 661 -22.54 3.09 -8.79
C LEU A 661 -22.64 2.16 -7.57
N THR A 662 -23.47 2.51 -6.59
CA THR A 662 -23.60 1.81 -5.30
C THR A 662 -24.64 0.70 -5.32
N GLY A 663 -25.26 0.45 -6.48
CA GLY A 663 -26.24 -0.62 -6.67
C GLY A 663 -27.68 -0.21 -6.39
N ARG A 664 -27.94 1.04 -6.03
CA ARG A 664 -29.31 1.54 -5.80
C ARG A 664 -30.07 1.61 -7.12
N PRO A 665 -31.29 1.04 -7.20
CA PRO A 665 -32.16 1.22 -8.36
C PRO A 665 -32.53 2.70 -8.54
N VAL A 666 -32.24 3.24 -9.73
CA VAL A 666 -32.56 4.63 -10.09
C VAL A 666 -33.82 4.69 -10.95
N LYS A 667 -33.95 3.76 -11.91
CA LYS A 667 -35.07 3.78 -12.85
C LYS A 667 -35.31 2.42 -13.49
N THR A 668 -36.58 2.11 -13.75
CA THR A 668 -37.00 0.93 -14.51
C THR A 668 -37.84 1.36 -15.70
N TRP A 669 -37.58 0.76 -16.87
CA TRP A 669 -38.36 0.95 -18.08
C TRP A 669 -38.99 -0.38 -18.47
N LYS A 670 -40.30 -0.36 -18.73
CA LYS A 670 -40.98 -1.47 -19.44
C LYS A 670 -40.52 -1.52 -20.89
N ALA A 671 -40.76 -2.66 -21.56
CA ALA A 671 -40.45 -2.89 -22.97
C ALA A 671 -40.73 -1.64 -23.84
N LYS A 672 -39.69 -1.10 -24.47
CA LYS A 672 -39.75 0.18 -25.20
C LYS A 672 -39.04 0.09 -26.53
N LYS A 673 -39.64 0.72 -27.55
CA LYS A 673 -39.07 0.86 -28.92
C LYS A 673 -37.72 1.57 -28.95
N ARG A 674 -37.44 2.45 -27.98
CA ARG A 674 -36.17 3.18 -27.86
C ARG A 674 -35.95 3.63 -26.42
N LEU A 675 -34.74 3.44 -25.91
CA LEU A 675 -34.35 3.86 -24.57
C LEU A 675 -33.38 5.04 -24.66
N GLU A 676 -33.70 6.13 -23.97
CA GLU A 676 -32.84 7.31 -23.86
C GLU A 676 -32.26 7.36 -22.45
N LEU A 677 -30.93 7.44 -22.38
CA LEU A 677 -30.15 7.40 -21.15
C LEU A 677 -29.33 8.68 -21.04
N THR A 678 -29.06 9.09 -19.79
CA THR A 678 -28.19 10.24 -19.48
C THR A 678 -27.01 9.72 -18.67
N ALA A 679 -25.81 9.76 -19.24
CA ALA A 679 -24.56 9.50 -18.53
C ALA A 679 -24.20 10.71 -17.67
N THR A 680 -23.84 10.47 -16.41
CA THR A 680 -23.24 11.46 -15.50
C THR A 680 -21.74 11.18 -15.33
N GLY A 681 -21.00 12.01 -14.59
CA GLY A 681 -19.59 11.70 -14.26
C GLY A 681 -19.42 10.40 -13.46
N HIS A 682 -20.47 9.95 -12.78
CA HIS A 682 -20.47 8.73 -11.98
C HIS A 682 -20.80 7.51 -12.84
N PRO A 683 -20.09 6.38 -12.71
CA PRO A 683 -20.46 5.12 -13.31
C PRO A 683 -21.89 4.68 -12.98
N GLN A 684 -22.61 4.22 -14.00
CA GLN A 684 -23.97 3.71 -13.89
C GLN A 684 -24.08 2.37 -14.63
N TYR A 685 -25.00 1.51 -14.18
CA TYR A 685 -25.23 0.21 -14.79
C TYR A 685 -26.63 0.15 -15.38
N VAL A 686 -26.78 -0.48 -16.55
CA VAL A 686 -28.06 -0.83 -17.14
C VAL A 686 -28.12 -2.34 -17.37
N LEU A 687 -29.17 -2.95 -16.85
CA LEU A 687 -29.41 -4.40 -16.78
C LEU A 687 -30.61 -4.79 -17.66
N GLY A 688 -30.70 -6.07 -18.03
CA GLY A 688 -31.80 -6.60 -18.85
C GLY A 688 -31.70 -6.24 -20.33
N LEU A 689 -30.49 -6.00 -20.85
CA LEU A 689 -30.27 -5.67 -22.26
C LEU A 689 -30.09 -6.95 -23.08
N HIS A 690 -30.42 -6.88 -24.37
CA HIS A 690 -30.15 -7.94 -25.34
C HIS A 690 -29.81 -7.35 -26.71
N ASN A 691 -29.12 -8.16 -27.53
CA ASN A 691 -28.82 -7.89 -28.93
C ASN A 691 -27.99 -6.62 -29.21
N LEU A 692 -27.23 -6.14 -28.22
CA LEU A 692 -26.20 -5.12 -28.40
C LEU A 692 -24.90 -5.77 -28.88
N ARG A 693 -24.07 -4.97 -29.57
CA ARG A 693 -22.76 -5.38 -30.07
C ARG A 693 -21.72 -4.37 -29.64
N ALA A 694 -20.61 -4.84 -29.09
CA ALA A 694 -19.43 -4.02 -28.88
C ALA A 694 -18.78 -3.64 -30.21
N THR A 695 -18.08 -2.50 -30.24
CA THR A 695 -17.26 -2.09 -31.38
C THR A 695 -15.91 -2.77 -31.38
N ASP A 696 -15.31 -2.92 -30.20
CA ASP A 696 -13.96 -3.44 -30.02
C ASP A 696 -13.97 -4.40 -28.85
N ALA A 697 -13.65 -5.67 -29.12
CA ALA A 697 -13.52 -6.69 -28.09
C ALA A 697 -12.22 -6.49 -27.29
N PRO A 698 -12.17 -6.92 -26.01
CA PRO A 698 -10.93 -6.93 -25.25
C PRO A 698 -9.89 -7.81 -25.96
N PRO A 699 -8.58 -7.49 -25.87
CA PRO A 699 -7.53 -8.36 -26.36
C PRO A 699 -7.64 -9.75 -25.71
N SER A 700 -7.80 -10.80 -26.51
CA SER A 700 -7.86 -12.16 -26.01
C SER A 700 -6.48 -12.65 -25.57
N PRO A 701 -6.38 -13.46 -24.49
CA PRO A 701 -5.17 -14.19 -24.17
C PRO A 701 -4.73 -15.02 -25.39
N ARG A 702 -3.44 -15.01 -25.70
CA ARG A 702 -2.91 -15.87 -26.76
C ARG A 702 -2.65 -17.26 -26.18
N PRO A 703 -2.74 -18.33 -26.99
CA PRO A 703 -2.30 -19.64 -26.56
C PRO A 703 -0.87 -19.57 -26.03
N GLU A 704 -0.63 -20.16 -24.88
CA GLU A 704 0.71 -20.19 -24.30
C GLU A 704 1.67 -20.89 -25.26
N LYS A 705 2.83 -20.28 -25.51
CA LYS A 705 3.87 -20.93 -26.31
C LYS A 705 4.48 -22.05 -25.46
N ALA A 706 4.81 -23.17 -26.10
CA ALA A 706 5.56 -24.22 -25.42
C ALA A 706 6.88 -23.64 -24.88
N ALA A 707 7.13 -23.81 -23.59
CA ALA A 707 8.36 -23.36 -22.96
C ALA A 707 9.57 -24.00 -23.68
N PRO A 708 10.67 -23.25 -23.87
CA PRO A 708 11.89 -23.79 -24.45
C PRO A 708 12.41 -24.97 -23.63
N ALA A 709 12.92 -25.98 -24.32
CA ALA A 709 13.59 -27.10 -23.68
C ALA A 709 14.91 -26.62 -23.05
N MET A 710 14.91 -26.39 -21.73
CA MET A 710 16.05 -25.92 -20.97
C MET A 710 16.11 -26.55 -19.57
N ASP A 711 17.28 -26.57 -18.97
CA ASP A 711 17.45 -26.90 -17.56
C ASP A 711 17.33 -25.62 -16.72
N LYS A 712 16.13 -25.39 -16.15
CA LYS A 712 15.85 -24.18 -15.38
C LYS A 712 16.56 -24.13 -14.03
N THR A 713 17.05 -25.25 -13.50
CA THR A 713 17.52 -25.31 -12.10
C THR A 713 18.97 -24.90 -11.91
N ILE A 714 19.70 -24.64 -13.00
CA ILE A 714 21.04 -24.06 -12.94
C ILE A 714 20.92 -22.54 -13.10
N VAL A 715 21.28 -21.80 -12.04
CA VAL A 715 21.19 -20.34 -12.00
C VAL A 715 22.58 -19.73 -11.78
N LEU A 716 22.99 -18.89 -12.71
CA LEU A 716 24.27 -18.18 -12.66
C LEU A 716 24.13 -16.85 -11.92
N GLN A 717 25.09 -16.56 -11.05
CA GLN A 717 25.34 -15.25 -10.43
C GLN A 717 26.80 -14.85 -10.68
N ILE A 718 27.10 -13.56 -10.53
CA ILE A 718 28.47 -13.04 -10.56
C ILE A 718 28.77 -12.28 -9.27
N ASP A 719 29.89 -12.61 -8.65
CA ASP A 719 30.52 -11.82 -7.60
C ASP A 719 31.61 -10.95 -8.23
N LEU A 720 31.40 -9.63 -8.18
CA LEU A 720 32.18 -8.63 -8.91
C LEU A 720 33.43 -8.14 -8.16
N GLY A 721 33.78 -8.70 -7.00
CA GLY A 721 35.03 -8.34 -6.30
C GLY A 721 35.28 -6.83 -6.16
N ASN A 722 36.57 -6.44 -6.22
CA ASN A 722 37.01 -5.04 -6.10
C ASN A 722 37.46 -4.41 -7.42
N ASP A 723 37.58 -5.18 -8.51
CA ASP A 723 38.11 -4.72 -9.80
C ASP A 723 37.05 -4.05 -10.69
N PHE A 724 35.80 -3.98 -10.21
CA PHE A 724 34.68 -3.44 -10.94
C PHE A 724 34.05 -2.26 -10.19
N ASP A 725 33.60 -1.27 -10.95
CA ASP A 725 32.65 -0.28 -10.47
C ASP A 725 31.25 -0.69 -10.93
N VAL A 726 30.35 -0.84 -9.97
CA VAL A 726 28.95 -1.21 -10.23
C VAL A 726 28.13 0.06 -10.42
N ARG A 727 27.42 0.13 -11.54
CA ARG A 727 26.39 1.12 -11.84
C ARG A 727 25.04 0.43 -11.79
N ARG A 728 23.97 1.22 -11.90
CA ARG A 728 22.59 0.71 -11.80
C ARG A 728 22.32 -0.44 -12.78
N ASN A 729 22.63 -0.26 -14.06
CA ASN A 729 22.31 -1.23 -15.11
C ASN A 729 23.57 -1.70 -15.87
N SER A 730 24.76 -1.43 -15.35
CA SER A 730 26.01 -1.85 -15.99
C SER A 730 27.17 -1.92 -14.99
N ILE A 731 28.28 -2.49 -15.44
CA ILE A 731 29.56 -2.48 -14.72
C ILE A 731 30.63 -1.81 -15.57
N SER A 732 31.68 -1.29 -14.95
CA SER A 732 32.92 -0.95 -15.65
C SER A 732 34.12 -1.59 -14.97
N LEU A 733 35.10 -2.02 -15.77
CA LEU A 733 36.35 -2.59 -15.27
C LEU A 733 37.29 -1.45 -14.88
N LYS A 734 37.86 -1.49 -13.67
CA LYS A 734 38.90 -0.54 -13.25
C LYS A 734 40.18 -0.70 -14.07
N ASN A 735 40.51 -1.95 -14.42
CA ASN A 735 41.55 -2.30 -15.39
C ASN A 735 40.93 -3.03 -16.60
N PRO A 736 40.86 -2.39 -17.78
CA PRO A 736 40.31 -2.99 -19.00
C PRO A 736 40.98 -4.29 -19.45
N GLU A 737 42.26 -4.50 -19.11
CA GLU A 737 43.03 -5.65 -19.59
C GLU A 737 42.84 -6.90 -18.73
N SER A 738 42.38 -6.75 -17.49
CA SER A 738 42.20 -7.84 -16.55
C SER A 738 41.43 -7.38 -15.31
N ALA A 739 40.24 -7.95 -15.11
CA ALA A 739 39.46 -7.79 -13.88
C ALA A 739 39.02 -9.15 -13.32
N ALA A 740 39.32 -9.40 -12.05
CA ALA A 740 38.99 -10.66 -11.39
C ALA A 740 37.55 -10.62 -10.84
N ALA A 741 36.77 -11.66 -11.17
CA ALA A 741 35.44 -11.91 -10.66
C ALA A 741 35.26 -13.41 -10.38
N ALA A 742 34.12 -13.79 -9.80
CA ALA A 742 33.74 -15.19 -9.67
C ALA A 742 32.31 -15.42 -10.17
N LEU A 743 32.11 -16.50 -10.90
CA LEU A 743 30.77 -16.99 -11.21
C LEU A 743 30.32 -17.93 -10.08
N ARG A 744 29.17 -17.65 -9.48
CA ARG A 744 28.49 -18.61 -8.62
C ARG A 744 27.49 -19.38 -9.45
N ILE A 745 27.73 -20.68 -9.62
CA ILE A 745 26.87 -21.61 -10.34
C ILE A 745 26.01 -22.35 -9.31
N ASN A 746 24.73 -21.97 -9.22
CA ASN A 746 23.79 -22.55 -8.28
C ASN A 746 23.06 -23.73 -8.92
N ASN A 747 23.04 -24.88 -8.26
CA ASN A 747 22.21 -26.03 -8.61
C ASN A 747 21.05 -26.13 -7.60
N LEU A 748 19.88 -25.69 -8.04
CA LEU A 748 18.63 -25.68 -7.27
C LEU A 748 17.78 -26.93 -7.53
N SER A 749 18.40 -28.04 -7.93
CA SER A 749 17.73 -29.34 -8.05
C SER A 749 18.12 -30.30 -6.94
N SER A 750 17.31 -31.34 -6.76
CA SER A 750 17.52 -32.43 -5.79
C SER A 750 18.64 -33.41 -6.19
N THR A 751 19.27 -33.23 -7.36
CA THR A 751 20.34 -34.11 -7.87
C THR A 751 21.58 -33.32 -8.24
N GLY A 752 22.77 -33.91 -8.09
CA GLY A 752 24.01 -33.32 -8.60
C GLY A 752 23.97 -33.20 -10.13
N LYS A 753 24.55 -32.13 -10.67
CA LYS A 753 24.54 -31.83 -12.12
C LYS A 753 25.93 -31.54 -12.65
N GLN A 754 26.17 -31.95 -13.90
CA GLN A 754 27.35 -31.54 -14.66
C GLN A 754 26.98 -30.40 -15.60
N VAL A 755 27.71 -29.30 -15.50
CA VAL A 755 27.47 -28.06 -16.26
C VAL A 755 28.72 -27.75 -17.08
N GLN A 756 28.52 -27.53 -18.38
CA GLN A 756 29.55 -26.98 -19.26
C GLN A 756 29.20 -25.51 -19.55
N LEU A 757 30.08 -24.59 -19.15
CA LEU A 757 29.92 -23.16 -19.44
C LEU A 757 30.51 -22.78 -20.80
N LYS A 758 30.05 -21.66 -21.34
CA LYS A 758 30.50 -21.08 -22.61
C LYS A 758 30.48 -19.56 -22.55
N ASP A 759 31.56 -18.93 -23.03
CA ASP A 759 31.61 -17.49 -23.26
C ASP A 759 30.81 -17.12 -24.51
N LEU A 760 29.85 -16.22 -24.37
CA LEU A 760 29.10 -15.57 -25.45
C LEU A 760 29.20 -14.04 -25.35
N SER A 761 30.22 -13.56 -24.65
CA SER A 761 30.44 -12.14 -24.45
C SER A 761 30.67 -11.40 -25.76
N ASP A 762 30.15 -10.19 -25.82
CA ASP A 762 30.32 -9.25 -26.92
C ASP A 762 31.11 -8.03 -26.43
N GLY A 763 32.17 -7.64 -27.12
CA GLY A 763 33.08 -6.58 -26.66
C GLY A 763 33.94 -6.90 -25.43
N CYS A 764 33.78 -8.07 -24.80
CA CYS A 764 34.70 -8.59 -23.77
C CYS A 764 34.99 -10.09 -23.96
N GLU A 765 35.92 -10.62 -23.17
CA GLU A 765 36.32 -12.02 -23.11
C GLU A 765 36.28 -12.49 -21.65
N VAL A 766 35.82 -13.72 -21.44
CA VAL A 766 35.78 -14.38 -20.13
C VAL A 766 36.60 -15.66 -20.16
N ASP A 767 37.64 -15.71 -19.33
CA ASP A 767 38.51 -16.89 -19.21
C ASP A 767 37.98 -17.90 -18.16
N ASN A 768 38.57 -19.10 -18.16
CA ASN A 768 38.32 -20.18 -17.20
C ASN A 768 36.91 -20.81 -17.26
N LEU A 769 36.37 -21.01 -18.48
CA LEU A 769 35.05 -21.63 -18.70
C LEU A 769 35.09 -23.01 -19.40
N SER A 770 36.27 -23.53 -19.74
CA SER A 770 36.40 -24.68 -20.66
C SER A 770 36.09 -26.04 -20.03
N GLU A 771 36.33 -26.23 -18.74
CA GLU A 771 36.17 -27.52 -18.08
C GLU A 771 34.73 -27.76 -17.60
N PRO A 772 34.19 -28.99 -17.72
CA PRO A 772 32.92 -29.36 -17.11
C PRO A 772 32.99 -29.27 -15.58
N LEU A 773 31.96 -28.67 -14.98
CA LEU A 773 31.84 -28.47 -13.54
C LEU A 773 30.81 -29.43 -12.96
N THR A 774 31.11 -30.08 -11.83
CA THR A 774 30.14 -30.89 -11.08
C THR A 774 29.64 -30.10 -9.88
N ILE A 775 28.34 -29.78 -9.87
CA ILE A 775 27.70 -29.04 -8.78
C ILE A 775 26.79 -30.00 -8.00
N PRO A 776 26.99 -30.19 -6.68
CA PRO A 776 26.10 -31.01 -5.85
C PRO A 776 24.65 -30.51 -5.88
N ALA A 777 23.72 -31.37 -5.48
CA ALA A 777 22.31 -31.00 -5.31
C ALA A 777 22.16 -29.88 -4.26
N MET A 778 21.22 -28.96 -4.47
CA MET A 778 20.88 -27.89 -3.53
C MET A 778 22.12 -27.16 -2.98
N SER A 779 23.05 -26.84 -3.88
CA SER A 779 24.36 -26.29 -3.55
C SER A 779 24.84 -25.37 -4.67
N TRP A 780 26.01 -24.76 -4.48
CA TRP A 780 26.62 -23.90 -5.48
C TRP A 780 28.13 -24.12 -5.52
N LEU A 781 28.71 -23.82 -6.68
CA LEU A 781 30.15 -23.81 -6.90
C LEU A 781 30.57 -22.40 -7.31
N GLU A 782 31.70 -21.94 -6.77
CA GLU A 782 32.32 -20.70 -7.18
C GLU A 782 33.44 -21.00 -8.19
N GLN A 783 33.31 -20.45 -9.40
CA GLN A 783 34.30 -20.55 -10.47
C GLN A 783 34.98 -19.19 -10.64
N PRO A 784 36.26 -19.04 -10.27
CA PRO A 784 37.02 -17.83 -10.55
C PRO A 784 37.12 -17.59 -12.06
N ILE A 785 36.87 -16.35 -12.47
CA ILE A 785 36.96 -15.91 -13.87
C ILE A 785 37.80 -14.64 -13.98
N THR A 786 38.30 -14.39 -15.18
CA THR A 786 38.95 -13.13 -15.53
C THR A 786 38.22 -12.52 -16.72
N VAL A 787 37.85 -11.25 -16.60
CA VAL A 787 37.13 -10.49 -17.62
C VAL A 787 38.08 -9.48 -18.25
N ARG A 788 38.08 -9.41 -19.59
CA ARG A 788 38.95 -8.51 -20.37
C ARG A 788 38.15 -7.80 -21.45
N LEU A 789 38.32 -6.48 -21.61
CA LEU A 789 37.70 -5.73 -22.70
C LEU A 789 38.49 -5.93 -24.00
N LYS A 790 37.80 -6.14 -25.12
CA LYS A 790 38.44 -6.21 -26.45
C LYS A 790 38.86 -4.78 -26.87
N THR A 791 40.15 -4.55 -27.05
CA THR A 791 40.78 -3.22 -27.20
C THR A 791 40.48 -2.48 -28.51
N HIS A 792 39.77 -3.08 -29.47
CA HIS A 792 39.42 -2.43 -30.74
C HIS A 792 37.96 -2.69 -31.12
N GLY A 793 37.17 -1.61 -31.22
CA GLY A 793 35.88 -1.61 -31.94
C GLY A 793 34.60 -1.82 -31.11
N SER A 794 34.67 -1.98 -29.78
CA SER A 794 33.45 -1.99 -28.97
C SER A 794 32.83 -0.60 -28.97
N GLY A 795 31.56 -0.48 -29.33
CA GLY A 795 30.78 0.73 -29.11
C GLY A 795 30.70 1.11 -27.62
N PRO A 796 29.85 2.07 -27.22
CA PRO A 796 29.76 2.49 -25.82
C PRO A 796 29.27 1.40 -24.84
N LEU A 797 28.90 0.21 -25.35
CA LEU A 797 28.36 -0.90 -24.59
C LEU A 797 28.94 -2.23 -25.09
N ALA A 798 29.48 -3.01 -24.15
CA ALA A 798 29.85 -4.41 -24.26
C ALA A 798 28.91 -5.24 -23.36
N PHE A 799 28.99 -6.56 -23.47
CA PHE A 799 28.22 -7.50 -22.65
C PHE A 799 29.12 -8.64 -22.20
N LEU A 800 29.18 -8.84 -20.88
CA LEU A 800 29.66 -10.08 -20.29
C LEU A 800 28.49 -11.07 -20.35
N ARG A 801 28.62 -12.11 -21.17
CA ARG A 801 27.58 -13.13 -21.33
C ARG A 801 28.15 -14.52 -21.17
N VAL A 802 27.60 -15.25 -20.20
CA VAL A 802 27.93 -16.65 -19.95
C VAL A 802 26.67 -17.47 -20.06
N GLU A 803 26.73 -18.50 -20.89
CA GLU A 803 25.71 -19.53 -21.01
C GLU A 803 26.32 -20.89 -20.67
N GLY A 804 25.50 -21.94 -20.73
CA GLY A 804 26.00 -23.29 -20.57
C GLY A 804 24.98 -24.35 -20.94
N THR A 805 25.37 -25.60 -20.74
CA THR A 805 24.49 -26.75 -20.89
C THR A 805 24.60 -27.69 -19.71
N CYS A 806 23.49 -28.32 -19.35
CA CYS A 806 23.40 -29.43 -18.40
C CYS A 806 22.70 -30.59 -19.12
N SER A 807 23.35 -31.76 -19.21
CA SER A 807 22.79 -32.92 -19.93
C SER A 807 22.31 -32.60 -21.37
N LYS A 808 23.04 -31.71 -22.07
CA LYS A 808 22.72 -31.17 -23.41
C LYS A 808 21.55 -30.18 -23.49
N LEU A 809 20.83 -29.94 -22.39
CA LEU A 809 19.85 -28.86 -22.33
C LEU A 809 20.56 -27.53 -22.02
N PRO A 810 20.20 -26.42 -22.69
CA PRO A 810 20.70 -25.10 -22.34
C PRO A 810 20.27 -24.72 -20.91
N ILE A 811 21.08 -23.91 -20.23
CA ILE A 811 20.74 -23.27 -18.95
C ILE A 811 20.42 -21.78 -19.18
N SER A 812 19.81 -21.13 -18.19
CA SER A 812 19.55 -19.68 -18.29
C SER A 812 20.86 -18.87 -18.35
N PRO A 813 20.96 -17.81 -19.17
CA PRO A 813 22.17 -17.02 -19.29
C PRO A 813 22.41 -16.13 -18.05
N LEU A 814 23.68 -15.76 -17.86
CA LEU A 814 24.10 -14.52 -17.19
C LEU A 814 24.42 -13.50 -18.27
N SER A 815 23.84 -12.29 -18.20
CA SER A 815 24.13 -11.18 -19.10
C SER A 815 24.29 -9.89 -18.29
N VAL A 816 25.52 -9.37 -18.24
CA VAL A 816 25.85 -8.14 -17.53
C VAL A 816 26.34 -7.09 -18.53
N PRO A 817 25.62 -5.96 -18.67
CA PRO A 817 26.10 -4.87 -19.51
C PRO A 817 27.40 -4.29 -18.97
N VAL A 818 28.40 -4.13 -19.84
CA VAL A 818 29.73 -3.60 -19.50
C VAL A 818 29.94 -2.31 -20.26
N VAL A 819 30.31 -1.24 -19.57
CA VAL A 819 30.72 0.02 -20.19
C VAL A 819 32.22 0.25 -19.99
N PRO A 820 32.91 0.88 -20.95
CA PRO A 820 34.30 1.29 -20.73
C PRO A 820 34.41 2.24 -19.53
N PRO A 821 35.61 2.39 -18.92
CA PRO A 821 35.83 3.41 -17.90
C PRO A 821 35.35 4.77 -18.41
N VAL A 822 34.43 5.41 -17.67
CA VAL A 822 33.70 6.57 -18.19
C VAL A 822 34.63 7.70 -18.60
N GLU A 823 35.68 7.98 -17.83
CA GLU A 823 36.63 9.03 -18.21
C GLU A 823 37.32 8.76 -19.56
N SER A 824 37.64 7.50 -19.85
CA SER A 824 38.25 7.09 -21.12
C SER A 824 37.24 7.20 -22.26
N LEU A 825 36.00 6.73 -22.03
CA LEU A 825 34.91 6.88 -22.99
C LEU A 825 34.63 8.36 -23.32
N LEU A 826 34.50 9.22 -22.30
CA LEU A 826 34.21 10.64 -22.51
C LEU A 826 35.32 11.36 -23.28
N LYS A 827 36.60 11.01 -23.06
CA LYS A 827 37.73 11.53 -23.85
C LYS A 827 37.66 11.16 -25.33
N SER A 828 37.00 10.04 -25.66
CA SER A 828 36.82 9.58 -27.03
C SER A 828 35.60 10.20 -27.74
N LEU A 829 34.78 11.00 -27.04
CA LEU A 829 33.55 11.58 -27.55
C LEU A 829 33.69 13.10 -27.73
N ARG A 830 32.88 13.67 -28.63
CA ARG A 830 32.75 15.12 -28.74
C ARG A 830 31.77 15.62 -27.67
N ALA A 831 32.25 16.44 -26.75
CA ALA A 831 31.41 17.15 -25.79
C ALA A 831 30.84 18.43 -26.42
N ARG A 832 29.50 18.53 -26.47
CA ARG A 832 28.79 19.74 -26.88
C ARG A 832 28.18 20.39 -25.63
N PRO A 833 28.70 21.53 -25.15
CA PRO A 833 28.16 22.19 -23.97
C PRO A 833 26.76 22.73 -24.21
N LEU A 834 25.91 22.65 -23.20
CA LEU A 834 24.65 23.37 -23.10
C LEU A 834 24.83 24.56 -22.17
N SER A 835 24.19 25.69 -22.52
CA SER A 835 24.23 26.87 -21.66
C SER A 835 23.49 26.57 -20.36
N ILE A 836 24.19 26.73 -19.23
CA ILE A 836 23.61 26.59 -17.89
C ILE A 836 23.05 27.90 -17.35
N ASP A 837 23.16 29.03 -18.06
CA ASP A 837 22.78 30.36 -17.57
C ASP A 837 21.40 30.33 -16.88
N ALA A 838 21.27 30.97 -15.72
CA ALA A 838 20.05 30.99 -14.92
C ALA A 838 18.79 31.35 -15.73
N LYS A 839 18.90 32.21 -16.76
CA LYS A 839 17.79 32.60 -17.63
C LYS A 839 17.29 31.49 -18.57
N ARG A 840 18.07 30.42 -18.75
CA ARG A 840 17.69 29.24 -19.54
C ARG A 840 16.76 28.29 -18.78
N TRP A 841 16.72 28.39 -17.46
CA TRP A 841 15.98 27.47 -16.61
C TRP A 841 14.57 27.98 -16.35
N ILE A 842 13.61 27.06 -16.44
CA ILE A 842 12.22 27.26 -16.10
C ILE A 842 12.02 26.68 -14.70
N PRO A 843 11.62 27.49 -13.69
CA PRO A 843 11.29 26.97 -12.37
C PRO A 843 10.19 25.91 -12.44
N ASN A 844 10.39 24.82 -11.71
CA ASN A 844 9.45 23.71 -11.62
C ASN A 844 9.72 22.96 -10.31
N SER A 845 8.89 23.21 -9.30
CA SER A 845 9.03 22.65 -7.94
C SER A 845 7.69 22.67 -7.20
N SER A 846 7.58 21.93 -6.10
CA SER A 846 6.47 22.05 -5.14
C SER A 846 6.64 23.23 -4.16
N GLY A 847 7.68 24.05 -4.34
CA GLY A 847 8.01 25.19 -3.49
C GLY A 847 8.25 26.47 -4.27
N GLN A 848 8.81 27.48 -3.62
CA GLN A 848 9.28 28.69 -4.29
C GLN A 848 10.76 28.54 -4.63
N THR A 849 11.09 28.55 -5.93
CA THR A 849 12.47 28.37 -6.41
C THR A 849 13.04 29.66 -7.00
N ALA A 850 14.17 30.11 -6.47
CA ALA A 850 15.02 31.13 -7.08
C ALA A 850 16.17 30.47 -7.86
N ILE A 851 16.42 30.95 -9.08
CA ILE A 851 17.49 30.45 -9.95
C ILE A 851 18.43 31.60 -10.28
N THR A 852 19.71 31.47 -9.95
CA THR A 852 20.70 32.54 -10.10
C THR A 852 22.03 32.03 -10.65
N ASN A 853 22.79 32.90 -11.32
CA ASN A 853 24.16 32.60 -11.72
C ASN A 853 25.08 32.88 -10.52
N ASP A 854 25.90 31.91 -10.15
CA ASP A 854 26.89 32.02 -9.08
C ASP A 854 28.30 32.10 -9.69
N ALA A 855 28.84 33.32 -9.74
CA ALA A 855 30.14 33.59 -10.36
C ALA A 855 31.31 32.97 -9.56
N ALA A 856 31.17 32.78 -8.25
CA ALA A 856 32.22 32.20 -7.43
C ALA A 856 32.38 30.69 -7.70
N GLU A 857 31.26 30.02 -7.97
CA GLU A 857 31.23 28.58 -8.28
C GLU A 857 31.35 28.27 -9.77
N ASN A 858 31.25 29.31 -10.63
CA ASN A 858 31.06 29.18 -12.07
C ASN A 858 29.92 28.20 -12.41
N ALA A 859 28.78 28.39 -11.74
CA ALA A 859 27.66 27.46 -11.75
C ALA A 859 26.32 28.19 -11.68
N THR A 860 25.25 27.44 -11.93
CA THR A 860 23.88 27.91 -11.69
C THR A 860 23.38 27.37 -10.38
N ARG A 861 22.92 28.27 -9.52
CA ARG A 861 22.43 28.02 -8.17
C ARG A 861 20.90 27.97 -8.16
N PHE A 862 20.37 26.98 -7.48
CA PHE A 862 18.94 26.78 -7.27
C PHE A 862 18.68 26.79 -5.77
N ASP A 863 17.86 27.74 -5.30
CA ASP A 863 17.42 27.83 -3.91
C ASP A 863 15.92 27.60 -3.87
N THR A 864 15.47 26.56 -3.18
CA THR A 864 14.04 26.25 -3.05
C THR A 864 13.61 26.24 -1.61
N GLN A 865 12.55 26.98 -1.31
CA GLN A 865 11.85 26.95 -0.04
C GLN A 865 10.53 26.20 -0.22
N PHE A 866 10.39 25.09 0.50
CA PHE A 866 9.18 24.28 0.52
C PHE A 866 8.20 24.73 1.62
N PRO A 867 6.89 24.49 1.45
CA PRO A 867 5.93 24.64 2.52
C PRO A 867 6.22 23.65 3.68
N ASP A 868 5.66 23.92 4.86
CA ASP A 868 5.85 23.08 6.04
C ASP A 868 5.32 21.65 5.81
N ALA A 869 4.18 21.52 5.11
CA ALA A 869 3.52 20.26 4.80
C ALA A 869 3.39 20.02 3.28
N GLY A 870 3.35 18.75 2.88
CA GLY A 870 3.21 18.30 1.49
C GLY A 870 4.50 17.78 0.87
N ASP A 871 4.40 17.35 -0.40
CA ASP A 871 5.52 16.79 -1.14
C ASP A 871 6.62 17.82 -1.39
N ARG A 872 7.88 17.40 -1.29
CA ARG A 872 9.06 18.25 -1.47
C ARG A 872 9.87 17.78 -2.68
N TRP A 873 9.72 18.48 -3.80
CA TRP A 873 10.45 18.19 -5.03
C TRP A 873 10.83 19.47 -5.79
N VAL A 874 12.02 19.48 -6.41
CA VAL A 874 12.49 20.57 -7.26
C VAL A 874 13.19 19.99 -8.48
N TYR A 875 12.67 20.29 -9.67
CA TYR A 875 13.13 19.80 -10.97
C TYR A 875 13.02 20.89 -12.05
N PRO A 876 13.78 21.99 -11.93
CA PRO A 876 13.82 23.05 -12.93
C PRO A 876 14.18 22.47 -14.30
N ALA A 877 13.56 23.03 -15.33
CA ALA A 877 13.64 22.51 -16.70
C ALA A 877 14.50 23.39 -17.60
N ILE A 878 15.24 22.79 -18.52
CA ILE A 878 15.89 23.47 -19.64
C ILE A 878 15.28 22.97 -20.96
N GLN A 879 14.63 23.88 -21.70
CA GLN A 879 14.12 23.57 -23.04
C GLN A 879 15.31 23.47 -24.02
N LEU A 880 15.33 22.41 -24.83
CA LEU A 880 16.31 22.23 -25.89
C LEU A 880 15.85 23.00 -27.14
N THR A 881 16.73 23.84 -27.67
CA THR A 881 16.52 24.48 -28.97
C THR A 881 16.76 23.49 -30.12
N PRO A 882 16.33 23.78 -31.37
CA PRO A 882 16.59 22.90 -32.51
C PRO A 882 18.07 22.54 -32.72
N GLY A 883 19.01 23.42 -32.39
CA GLY A 883 20.46 23.14 -32.44
C GLY A 883 21.01 22.36 -31.25
N GLU A 884 20.22 22.20 -30.19
CA GLU A 884 20.60 21.53 -28.95
C GLU A 884 19.99 20.13 -28.79
N ASN A 885 19.23 19.67 -29.79
CA ASN A 885 18.60 18.34 -29.79
C ASN A 885 19.62 17.22 -29.52
N LEU A 886 19.13 16.10 -28.97
CA LEU A 886 20.00 14.98 -28.59
C LEU A 886 20.12 13.91 -29.69
N ASN A 887 19.88 14.27 -30.96
CA ASN A 887 20.02 13.32 -32.05
C ASN A 887 21.45 12.75 -32.07
N GLN A 888 21.57 11.42 -32.17
CA GLN A 888 22.83 10.68 -32.11
C GLN A 888 23.66 10.87 -30.84
N ALA A 889 23.12 11.49 -29.78
CA ALA A 889 23.82 11.59 -28.51
C ALA A 889 24.06 10.18 -27.92
N VAL A 890 25.25 9.96 -27.38
CA VAL A 890 25.64 8.76 -26.62
C VAL A 890 25.23 8.89 -25.16
N GLY A 891 25.17 10.12 -24.65
CA GLY A 891 24.83 10.39 -23.26
C GLY A 891 24.85 11.87 -22.89
N LEU A 892 24.62 12.12 -21.61
CA LEU A 892 24.66 13.44 -20.99
C LEU A 892 25.64 13.42 -19.81
N GLY A 893 26.25 14.56 -19.49
CA GLY A 893 26.93 14.70 -18.21
C GLY A 893 26.93 16.11 -17.69
N PHE A 894 27.03 16.25 -16.37
CA PHE A 894 27.06 17.53 -15.68
C PHE A 894 27.80 17.36 -14.34
N GLU A 895 28.18 18.47 -13.73
CA GLU A 895 28.66 18.50 -12.35
C GLU A 895 27.56 19.05 -11.45
N ILE A 896 27.42 18.46 -10.27
CA ILE A 896 26.45 18.87 -9.26
C ILE A 896 27.07 18.84 -7.87
N ARG A 897 26.66 19.79 -7.02
CA ARG A 897 26.84 19.74 -5.57
C ARG A 897 25.59 20.28 -4.86
N CYS A 898 25.31 19.82 -3.66
CA CYS A 898 24.28 20.38 -2.79
C CYS A 898 24.92 21.08 -1.58
N GLN A 899 24.17 21.96 -0.91
CA GLN A 899 24.67 22.67 0.26
C GLN A 899 24.76 21.73 1.47
N ASP A 900 23.67 21.01 1.72
CA ASP A 900 23.54 20.07 2.83
C ASP A 900 23.85 18.64 2.38
N PRO A 901 24.22 17.73 3.30
CA PRO A 901 24.33 16.31 3.01
C PRO A 901 23.09 15.81 2.25
N PRO A 902 23.28 14.99 1.19
CA PRO A 902 22.19 14.57 0.32
C PRO A 902 21.13 13.79 1.11
N GLN A 903 19.88 14.24 1.06
CA GLN A 903 18.73 13.53 1.61
C GLN A 903 17.66 13.35 0.51
N GLY A 904 17.08 12.15 0.41
CA GLY A 904 16.11 11.81 -0.64
C GLY A 904 16.73 11.63 -2.04
N SER A 905 15.88 11.28 -3.01
CA SER A 905 16.31 10.88 -4.37
C SER A 905 16.62 12.08 -5.28
N ALA A 906 17.40 11.84 -6.34
CA ALA A 906 17.66 12.82 -7.40
C ALA A 906 17.59 12.19 -8.78
N LEU A 907 17.05 12.94 -9.74
CA LEU A 907 16.71 12.45 -11.07
C LEU A 907 17.09 13.49 -12.12
N LEU A 908 17.60 13.02 -13.26
CA LEU A 908 17.46 13.70 -14.53
C LEU A 908 16.24 13.13 -15.24
N MET A 909 15.34 13.99 -15.70
CA MET A 909 14.17 13.60 -16.50
C MET A 909 14.37 14.08 -17.93
N ALA A 910 14.42 13.15 -18.88
CA ALA A 910 14.38 13.47 -20.31
C ALA A 910 12.92 13.48 -20.77
N VAL A 911 12.38 14.67 -21.00
CA VAL A 911 10.95 14.87 -21.26
C VAL A 911 10.71 14.87 -22.77
N MET A 912 9.68 14.12 -23.19
CA MET A 912 9.38 13.83 -24.59
C MET A 912 8.30 14.75 -25.19
N VAL A 913 7.73 15.64 -24.38
CA VAL A 913 6.63 16.54 -24.73
C VAL A 913 6.98 18.00 -24.42
N ASP A 914 6.24 18.95 -24.99
CA ASP A 914 6.45 20.39 -24.79
C ASP A 914 5.75 20.94 -23.52
N ASN A 915 5.46 20.10 -22.52
CA ASN A 915 4.88 20.49 -21.24
C ASN A 915 5.96 20.47 -20.14
N VAL A 916 6.13 21.61 -19.46
CA VAL A 916 7.19 21.82 -18.46
C VAL A 916 6.94 21.09 -17.15
N GLU A 917 5.70 20.89 -16.74
CA GLU A 917 5.35 20.29 -15.44
C GLU A 917 5.09 18.79 -15.58
N GLN A 918 4.33 18.40 -16.61
CA GLN A 918 3.79 17.04 -16.75
C GLN A 918 4.13 16.42 -18.10
N GLY A 919 3.90 15.12 -18.22
CA GLY A 919 3.98 14.38 -19.48
C GLY A 919 5.10 13.34 -19.54
N GLN A 920 5.13 12.63 -20.67
CA GLN A 920 5.99 11.47 -20.86
C GLN A 920 7.47 11.84 -20.68
N SER A 921 8.14 11.13 -19.78
CA SER A 921 9.55 11.35 -19.45
C SER A 921 10.26 10.02 -19.20
N HIS A 922 11.55 9.96 -19.47
CA HIS A 922 12.43 8.89 -19.00
C HIS A 922 13.26 9.38 -17.81
N TYR A 923 13.30 8.58 -16.74
CA TYR A 923 13.93 8.93 -15.47
C TYR A 923 15.31 8.30 -15.34
N PHE A 924 16.31 9.12 -15.05
CA PHE A 924 17.70 8.72 -14.84
C PHE A 924 18.17 9.17 -13.45
N PRO A 925 18.14 8.29 -12.44
CA PRO A 925 18.61 8.63 -11.10
C PRO A 925 20.10 8.90 -11.05
N TYR A 926 20.52 9.76 -10.14
CA TYR A 926 21.93 10.05 -9.89
C TYR A 926 22.19 10.36 -8.42
N PHE A 927 23.45 10.23 -8.01
CA PHE A 927 23.92 10.62 -6.68
C PHE A 927 24.50 12.04 -6.69
N ARG A 928 24.36 12.73 -5.57
CA ARG A 928 24.88 14.08 -5.32
C ARG A 928 25.55 14.12 -3.97
N ASP A 929 26.41 15.10 -3.76
CA ASP A 929 27.21 15.26 -2.56
C ASP A 929 27.37 16.75 -2.25
N THR A 930 27.85 17.07 -1.05
CA THR A 930 28.31 18.41 -0.66
C THR A 930 29.50 18.88 -1.50
N GLN A 931 30.29 17.92 -2.01
CA GLN A 931 31.38 18.15 -2.93
C GLN A 931 30.92 18.06 -4.40
N TRP A 932 31.62 18.77 -5.29
CA TRP A 932 31.38 18.64 -6.73
C TRP A 932 31.57 17.21 -7.20
N LYS A 933 30.52 16.63 -7.78
CA LYS A 933 30.54 15.30 -8.40
C LYS A 933 30.11 15.38 -9.85
N ARG A 934 30.84 14.67 -10.71
CA ARG A 934 30.48 14.47 -12.12
C ARG A 934 29.40 13.38 -12.20
N VAL A 935 28.25 13.72 -12.77
CA VAL A 935 27.20 12.79 -13.17
C VAL A 935 27.32 12.53 -14.67
N VAL A 936 27.20 11.27 -15.08
CA VAL A 936 27.23 10.85 -16.48
C VAL A 936 26.14 9.80 -16.70
N ILE A 937 25.24 10.08 -17.63
CA ILE A 937 24.18 9.18 -18.08
C ILE A 937 24.56 8.69 -19.47
N LEU A 938 24.78 7.39 -19.61
CA LEU A 938 25.08 6.75 -20.89
C LEU A 938 23.80 6.10 -21.40
N PHE A 939 23.26 6.59 -22.53
CA PHE A 939 21.98 6.09 -23.02
C PHE A 939 22.02 4.61 -23.39
N ALA A 940 23.17 4.10 -23.82
CA ALA A 940 23.31 2.68 -24.13
C ALA A 940 23.15 1.77 -22.90
N SER A 941 23.60 2.19 -21.71
CA SER A 941 23.49 1.38 -20.49
C SER A 941 22.33 1.76 -19.58
N ASP A 942 21.89 3.02 -19.62
CA ASP A 942 20.99 3.57 -18.61
C ASP A 942 19.57 3.77 -19.14
N ALA A 943 19.41 3.93 -20.47
CA ALA A 943 18.11 4.14 -21.08
C ALA A 943 17.50 2.82 -21.58
N PRO A 944 16.17 2.66 -21.48
CA PRO A 944 15.49 1.50 -22.07
C PRO A 944 15.54 1.58 -23.61
N ALA A 945 15.36 0.46 -24.30
CA ALA A 945 15.36 0.39 -25.76
C ALA A 945 14.28 1.26 -26.42
N SER A 946 13.22 1.60 -25.70
CA SER A 946 12.16 2.52 -26.15
C SER A 946 12.58 3.99 -26.17
N PHE A 947 13.67 4.36 -25.48
CA PHE A 947 14.15 5.73 -25.41
C PHE A 947 14.77 6.19 -26.74
N LYS A 948 14.31 7.33 -27.23
CA LYS A 948 14.79 7.94 -28.47
C LYS A 948 15.35 9.33 -28.17
N PRO A 949 16.68 9.51 -28.10
CA PRO A 949 17.29 10.80 -27.75
C PRO A 949 16.80 11.97 -28.60
N LYS A 950 16.60 11.75 -29.90
CA LYS A 950 16.11 12.78 -30.84
C LYS A 950 14.74 13.37 -30.49
N ASP A 951 13.93 12.64 -29.72
CA ASP A 951 12.57 13.01 -29.39
C ASP A 951 12.51 13.84 -28.08
N VAL A 952 13.63 13.97 -27.36
CA VAL A 952 13.73 14.76 -26.12
C VAL A 952 13.57 16.25 -26.42
N LYS A 953 12.66 16.90 -25.69
CA LYS A 953 12.33 18.33 -25.82
C LYS A 953 12.96 19.18 -24.74
N MET A 954 13.08 18.65 -23.52
CA MET A 954 13.63 19.35 -22.37
C MET A 954 14.28 18.37 -21.39
N LEU A 955 15.16 18.90 -20.55
CA LEU A 955 15.79 18.17 -19.45
C LEU A 955 15.34 18.80 -18.14
N ARG A 956 14.92 17.98 -17.17
CA ARG A 956 14.69 18.42 -15.79
C ARG A 956 15.76 17.81 -14.90
N ILE A 957 16.47 18.60 -14.09
CA ILE A 957 17.58 18.12 -13.25
C ILE A 957 17.38 18.64 -11.84
N GLY A 958 17.21 17.73 -10.88
CA GLY A 958 16.91 18.11 -9.52
C GLY A 958 16.72 16.95 -8.56
N ALA A 959 15.96 17.17 -7.49
CA ALA A 959 15.85 16.23 -6.37
C ALA A 959 14.52 16.30 -5.62
N ASN A 960 14.26 15.26 -4.83
CA ASN A 960 13.20 15.16 -3.83
C ASN A 960 13.81 15.27 -2.42
N PRO A 961 14.16 16.47 -1.93
CA PRO A 961 14.75 16.63 -0.60
C PRO A 961 13.73 16.42 0.51
N VAL A 962 14.18 15.99 1.69
CA VAL A 962 13.30 15.90 2.88
C VAL A 962 13.47 17.09 3.83
N ILE A 963 14.22 18.11 3.43
CA ILE A 963 14.43 19.36 4.17
C ILE A 963 13.62 20.52 3.57
N GLN A 964 13.26 21.49 4.40
CA GLN A 964 12.40 22.61 4.00
C GLN A 964 13.09 23.62 3.08
N ASN A 965 14.38 23.88 3.30
CA ASN A 965 15.18 24.75 2.44
C ASN A 965 16.22 23.88 1.75
N TYR A 966 16.26 23.91 0.43
CA TYR A 966 17.17 23.08 -0.34
C TYR A 966 17.90 23.90 -1.39
N THR A 967 19.23 23.91 -1.30
CA THR A 967 20.12 24.61 -2.22
C THR A 967 21.06 23.64 -2.92
N TYR A 968 21.17 23.76 -4.24
CA TYR A 968 22.12 23.00 -5.04
C TYR A 968 22.63 23.80 -6.25
N TRP A 969 23.72 23.33 -6.85
CA TRP A 969 24.38 23.95 -8.00
C TRP A 969 24.59 22.94 -9.12
N ILE A 970 24.46 23.40 -10.36
CA ILE A 970 24.82 22.63 -11.56
C ILE A 970 25.83 23.42 -12.38
N ARG A 971 26.85 22.74 -12.93
CA ARG A 971 27.72 23.28 -13.98
C ARG A 971 28.14 22.23 -15.00
N ASN A 972 28.80 22.66 -16.07
CA ASN A 972 29.38 21.79 -17.11
C ASN A 972 28.37 20.79 -17.72
N LEU A 973 27.15 21.25 -18.01
CA LEU A 973 26.14 20.42 -18.68
C LEU A 973 26.52 20.20 -20.15
N GLU A 974 26.74 18.93 -20.52
CA GLU A 974 27.30 18.54 -21.81
C GLU A 974 26.49 17.39 -22.43
N VAL A 975 26.30 17.48 -23.76
CA VAL A 975 25.80 16.39 -24.59
C VAL A 975 27.00 15.71 -25.23
N TYR A 976 27.12 14.40 -25.05
CA TYR A 976 28.19 13.61 -25.65
C TYR A 976 27.74 12.99 -26.96
N CYS A 977 28.46 13.28 -28.04
CA CYS A 977 28.21 12.72 -29.37
C CYS A 977 29.42 11.89 -29.82
N PRO A 978 29.23 10.91 -30.74
CA PRO A 978 30.35 10.28 -31.42
C PRO A 978 31.20 11.35 -32.11
N ASN A 979 32.51 11.14 -32.15
CA ASN A 979 33.35 11.91 -33.07
C ASN A 979 32.93 11.54 -34.50
N ASP A 980 32.74 12.53 -35.37
CA ASP A 980 32.43 12.29 -36.77
C ASP A 980 33.55 11.38 -37.33
N MET A 981 33.24 10.11 -37.62
CA MET A 981 34.18 9.24 -38.34
C MET A 981 34.44 9.92 -39.69
N LYS A 982 35.69 10.37 -39.90
CA LYS A 982 36.15 10.80 -41.21
C LYS A 982 36.13 9.64 -42.20
#